data_AF-A0A8J4SED3-F1
#
_entry.id   AF-A0A8J4SED3-F1
#
_cell.length_a   1.000
_cell.length_b   1.000
_cell.length_c   1.000
_cell.angle_alpha   90.00
_cell.angle_beta   90.00
_cell.angle_gamma   90.00
#
_symmetry.space_group_name_H-M   'P 1'
#
loop_
_entity.id
_entity.type
_entity.pdbx_description
1 polymer ?
#
loop_
_entity_poly.entity_id
_entity_poly.type
_entity_poly.pdbx_seq_one_letter_code
_entity_poly.pdbx_strand_id
1 'polypeptide(L)'
;MKLTIFTKIVLVIFLLLVSTLLLYYLTNRSSVRLIKQEIQRVKLNELTFLAGDIDNNLSKVSSFSDFLVLDKDVRLLATPSFLEGDFELNKLKLRVSDKLNLLHALNNWNAEFMVIYDEDSSAFSSTSSSSKLSELYLETHFRPFWQYEQTGDGGYLTYYLAHPYTFRFDPEEVSYVVRAKIDTKNVLAYLDRAKGTNDNSAILLSAAGDVLASDTEKLPFIHELTRRLEVGQEMSGNRLIKLDGEQYLVNFSALSNFKDWYIVDYTPISEVLNPIYANQRLYYFSSVFLLLFSILLALLLYRDVQIPIRKLLWGVRKITSGQYSITLRQESNDEFMYLFDRFNEMSKEIKELIERVYMEQIRSKEAKLRQLHSQIQPHFLYNSLAFIKSMTELDEKQAVIDMSISLSRYFRQTIKFENTYTTVRDELELVRLYLTIQSLQMDRFVFTINVEEHLLDLQVPRLLLQPLAENAILHGIESLRTVGDIQITGHSDGEYCELIVADNGCGVEPGRIGTLRNAIYYGADANTAWALHNVYERMRAVLGSEADMELANGELGGLQVTLRWKVVREQEVTEILPSQLQEKKNTPTGPAPSFIGGKYESPVVLTTVGHLYPDIDFKNGEDLQSNVLSRLFEDKLGIKVNYLWTTTGDEDVYINKLNTLIATGQSLPDIVTFKGGQNMYPLLRSGAFRDVGQLFEQYASPKWKAAMAQAPESWDRYMINGKKMAIPILDGNMNSNEVLYIRQDWLDKLGLSAPSTIDEMENVMDAFVHLDPDGNGKDDTYGLSISLKNSFFTWMSDAGFVFGAYGEMPDIWSTDDEGILSYGSVQPSIRQGLTTLKRWMERGYVPKDAEILDEVQATESWKLGKAGMIVAPLWAAGWPLGDVTANVPEARFEAYPIPVGPSGLSGTRGTPPEYGAIAINANMANPEIFFNYMNFVYDNFVDPPSGSPYRWGIAEGYDYGYEEGKVTFLESQVPGGFADPQKYLLSLSLPSVPNLLSQSIARINSGASNQTSYDIKNKLLRTPQELKGWQIVESNPSVYKTDAFTGAPTPTMEKIGDALDELLHDAMLKIVYGQEHLSSFDLVVARWHELGGDKITEEVNEWYTSLGKN
;
A
#
# COMPACT_ATOMS: atom_id res chain seq x y z
N MET A 1 -15.66 -11.35 34.10
CA MET A 1 -15.39 -12.26 32.96
C MET A 1 -14.64 -11.45 31.90
N LYS A 2 -13.37 -11.77 31.58
CA LYS A 2 -12.60 -11.00 30.58
C LYS A 2 -13.12 -11.34 29.18
N LEU A 3 -13.62 -10.34 28.45
CA LEU A 3 -14.09 -10.48 27.07
C LEU A 3 -12.93 -10.88 26.16
N THR A 4 -13.15 -11.88 25.31
CA THR A 4 -12.14 -12.31 24.33
C THR A 4 -12.02 -11.29 23.19
N ILE A 5 -10.88 -11.25 22.50
CA ILE A 5 -10.65 -10.33 21.37
C ILE A 5 -11.78 -10.46 20.33
N PHE A 6 -12.17 -11.70 20.02
CA PHE A 6 -13.31 -11.98 19.14
C PHE A 6 -14.62 -11.33 19.61
N THR A 7 -14.95 -11.44 20.90
CA THR A 7 -16.16 -10.83 21.47
C THR A 7 -16.09 -9.29 21.41
N LYS A 8 -14.90 -8.70 21.54
CA LYS A 8 -14.69 -7.27 21.38
C LYS A 8 -14.92 -6.84 19.93
N ILE A 9 -14.40 -7.60 18.94
CA ILE A 9 -14.60 -7.33 17.52
C ILE A 9 -16.10 -7.38 17.16
N VAL A 10 -16.81 -8.43 17.59
CA VAL A 10 -18.26 -8.54 17.34
C VAL A 10 -19.04 -7.40 17.98
N LEU A 11 -18.69 -7.00 19.21
CA LEU A 11 -19.32 -5.84 19.87
C LEU A 11 -19.05 -4.53 19.13
N VAL A 12 -17.84 -4.34 18.61
CA VAL A 12 -17.47 -3.15 17.82
C VAL A 12 -18.27 -3.12 16.51
N ILE A 13 -18.34 -4.23 15.78
CA ILE A 13 -19.15 -4.33 14.55
C ILE A 13 -20.62 -4.02 14.84
N PHE A 14 -21.16 -4.58 15.92
CA PHE A 14 -22.54 -4.31 16.33
C PHE A 14 -22.77 -2.84 16.70
N LEU A 15 -21.86 -2.24 17.47
CA LEU A 15 -21.94 -0.82 17.85
C LEU A 15 -21.84 0.09 16.63
N LEU A 16 -20.95 -0.21 15.69
CA LEU A 16 -20.82 0.52 14.43
C LEU A 16 -22.12 0.43 13.63
N LEU A 17 -22.68 -0.77 13.46
CA LEU A 17 -23.92 -0.97 12.70
C LEU A 17 -25.12 -0.27 13.35
N VAL A 18 -25.23 -0.28 14.69
CA VAL A 18 -26.28 0.47 15.39
C VAL A 18 -26.07 1.99 15.23
N SER A 19 -24.82 2.47 15.31
CA SER A 19 -24.53 3.90 15.15
C SER A 19 -24.82 4.40 13.73
N THR A 20 -24.50 3.62 12.70
CA THR A 20 -24.81 3.97 11.30
C THR A 20 -26.31 3.97 11.04
N LEU A 21 -27.06 3.02 11.60
CA LEU A 21 -28.53 3.02 11.52
C LEU A 21 -29.15 4.22 12.20
N LEU A 22 -28.64 4.62 13.37
CA LEU A 22 -29.11 5.78 14.10
C LEU A 22 -28.82 7.08 13.32
N LEU A 23 -27.59 7.23 12.81
CA LEU A 23 -27.21 8.37 11.98
C LEU A 23 -28.07 8.46 10.73
N TYR A 24 -28.27 7.35 10.01
CA TYR A 24 -29.15 7.32 8.85
C TYR A 24 -30.58 7.72 9.21
N TYR A 25 -31.14 7.19 10.30
CA TYR A 25 -32.48 7.55 10.74
C TYR A 25 -32.61 9.07 10.98
N LEU A 26 -31.62 9.68 11.64
CA LEU A 26 -31.58 11.12 11.91
C LEU A 26 -31.42 11.94 10.63
N THR A 27 -30.50 11.55 9.76
CA THR A 27 -30.25 12.21 8.47
C THR A 27 -31.48 12.13 7.59
N ASN A 28 -32.02 10.93 7.39
CA ASN A 28 -33.20 10.69 6.55
C ASN A 28 -34.44 11.46 7.06
N ARG A 29 -34.67 11.52 8.38
CA ARG A 29 -35.75 12.35 8.94
C ARG A 29 -35.57 13.83 8.60
N SER A 30 -34.33 14.31 8.55
CA SER A 30 -33.99 15.69 8.20
C SER A 30 -34.10 15.92 6.69
N SER A 31 -33.60 15.00 5.87
CA SER A 31 -33.70 15.04 4.41
C SER A 31 -35.14 15.05 3.93
N VAL A 32 -36.03 14.19 4.46
CA VAL A 32 -37.46 14.20 4.11
C VAL A 32 -38.09 15.57 4.41
N ARG A 33 -37.70 16.20 5.52
CA ARG A 33 -38.21 17.53 5.89
C ARG A 33 -37.73 18.61 4.92
N LEU A 34 -36.43 18.61 4.61
CA LEU A 34 -35.82 19.56 3.67
C LEU A 34 -36.39 19.39 2.26
N ILE A 35 -36.47 18.16 1.76
CA ILE A 35 -37.05 17.86 0.45
C ILE A 35 -38.51 18.30 0.38
N LYS A 36 -39.31 18.06 1.44
CA LYS A 36 -40.69 18.53 1.49
C LYS A 36 -40.77 20.06 1.39
N GLN A 37 -39.90 20.79 2.10
CA GLN A 37 -39.84 22.25 2.03
C GLN A 37 -39.38 22.75 0.66
N GLU A 38 -38.39 22.09 0.07
CA GLU A 38 -37.84 22.47 -1.24
C GLU A 38 -38.86 22.23 -2.36
N ILE A 39 -39.57 21.10 -2.34
CA ILE A 39 -40.64 20.81 -3.31
C ILE A 39 -41.78 21.83 -3.20
N GLN A 40 -42.17 22.20 -1.97
CA GLN A 40 -43.15 23.26 -1.76
C GLN A 40 -42.70 24.61 -2.35
N ARG A 41 -41.42 24.95 -2.20
CA ARG A 41 -40.83 26.18 -2.75
C ARG A 41 -40.75 26.15 -4.28
N VAL A 42 -40.24 25.07 -4.85
CA VAL A 42 -40.09 24.88 -6.30
C VAL A 42 -41.45 24.95 -6.98
N LYS A 43 -42.45 24.21 -6.48
CA LYS A 43 -43.80 24.20 -7.07
C LYS A 43 -44.51 25.55 -6.96
N LEU A 44 -44.33 26.27 -5.86
CA LEU A 44 -44.87 27.62 -5.72
C LEU A 44 -44.19 28.62 -6.68
N ASN A 45 -42.88 28.53 -6.85
CA ASN A 45 -42.14 29.37 -7.80
C ASN A 45 -42.56 29.10 -9.25
N GLU A 46 -42.72 27.83 -9.63
CA GLU A 46 -43.22 27.40 -10.93
C GLU A 46 -44.61 28.01 -11.19
N LEU A 47 -45.53 27.92 -10.22
CA LEU A 47 -46.87 28.48 -10.33
C LEU A 47 -46.88 30.02 -10.42
N THR A 48 -46.03 30.68 -9.63
CA THR A 48 -45.88 32.14 -9.64
C THR A 48 -45.33 32.63 -10.99
N PHE A 49 -44.40 31.88 -11.58
CA PHE A 49 -43.89 32.16 -12.92
C PHE A 49 -45.00 32.06 -13.98
N LEU A 50 -45.83 31.01 -13.93
CA LEU A 50 -46.97 30.86 -14.84
C LEU A 50 -48.00 31.98 -14.68
N ALA A 51 -48.27 32.42 -13.44
CA ALA A 51 -49.13 33.58 -13.18
C ALA A 51 -48.58 34.85 -13.81
N GLY A 52 -47.26 35.09 -13.66
CA GLY A 52 -46.58 36.21 -14.30
C GLY A 52 -46.63 36.16 -15.83
N ASP A 53 -46.47 34.99 -16.44
CA ASP A 53 -46.55 34.87 -17.90
C ASP A 53 -47.99 35.09 -18.42
N ILE A 54 -49.01 34.62 -17.69
CA ILE A 54 -50.42 34.91 -18.02
C ILE A 54 -50.68 36.41 -17.92
N ASP A 55 -50.25 37.06 -16.84
CA ASP A 55 -50.39 38.50 -16.65
C ASP A 55 -49.70 39.28 -17.79
N ASN A 56 -48.47 38.90 -18.17
CA ASN A 56 -47.74 39.54 -19.26
C ASN A 56 -48.49 39.41 -20.61
N ASN A 57 -49.07 38.23 -20.88
CA ASN A 57 -49.86 38.02 -22.10
C ASN A 57 -51.16 38.85 -22.10
N LEU A 58 -51.86 38.92 -20.97
CA LEU A 58 -53.04 39.77 -20.81
C LEU A 58 -52.71 41.26 -20.98
N SER A 59 -51.60 41.73 -20.38
CA SER A 59 -51.09 43.09 -20.60
C SER A 59 -50.77 43.36 -22.07
N LYS A 60 -50.12 42.42 -22.75
CA LYS A 60 -49.79 42.56 -24.17
C LYS A 60 -51.05 42.72 -25.02
N VAL A 61 -52.10 41.96 -24.73
CA VAL A 61 -53.38 42.06 -25.45
C VAL A 61 -54.10 43.38 -25.14
N SER A 62 -54.15 43.82 -23.88
CA SER A 62 -54.78 45.11 -23.54
C SER A 62 -54.02 46.30 -24.16
N SER A 63 -52.68 46.24 -24.26
CA SER A 63 -51.90 47.26 -24.95
C SER A 63 -52.19 47.34 -26.46
N PHE A 64 -52.61 46.25 -27.09
CA PHE A 64 -53.10 46.29 -28.47
C PHE A 64 -54.44 47.03 -28.58
N SER A 65 -55.33 46.88 -27.59
CA SER A 65 -56.55 47.68 -27.50
C SER A 65 -56.24 49.17 -27.29
N ASP A 66 -55.26 49.51 -26.45
CA ASP A 66 -54.79 50.90 -26.27
C ASP A 66 -54.32 51.52 -27.60
N PHE A 67 -53.55 50.75 -28.39
CA PHE A 67 -53.12 51.18 -29.72
C PHE A 67 -54.29 51.40 -30.67
N LEU A 68 -55.27 50.50 -30.68
CA LEU A 68 -56.46 50.59 -31.54
C LEU A 68 -57.36 51.77 -31.17
N VAL A 69 -57.53 52.08 -29.89
CA VAL A 69 -58.33 53.23 -29.41
C VAL A 69 -57.71 54.58 -29.76
N LEU A 70 -56.41 54.65 -29.98
CA LEU A 70 -55.73 55.88 -30.38
C LEU A 70 -55.45 55.94 -31.89
N ASP A 71 -55.77 54.87 -32.62
CA ASP A 71 -55.44 54.76 -34.03
C ASP A 71 -56.28 55.69 -34.91
N LYS A 72 -55.59 56.38 -35.83
CA LYS A 72 -56.22 57.36 -36.73
C LYS A 72 -57.24 56.73 -37.67
N ASP A 73 -56.99 55.51 -38.16
CA ASP A 73 -57.88 54.86 -39.14
C ASP A 73 -59.13 54.33 -38.43
N VAL A 74 -58.99 53.82 -37.20
CA VAL A 74 -60.11 53.43 -36.34
C VAL A 74 -60.98 54.65 -35.99
N ARG A 75 -60.36 55.77 -35.62
CA ARG A 75 -61.10 57.03 -35.34
C ARG A 75 -61.86 57.54 -36.57
N LEU A 76 -61.22 57.54 -37.75
CA LEU A 76 -61.87 57.95 -39.00
C LEU A 76 -63.01 57.00 -39.39
N LEU A 77 -62.88 55.70 -39.09
CA LEU A 77 -63.93 54.71 -39.36
C LEU A 77 -65.18 54.96 -38.51
N ALA A 78 -65.01 55.45 -37.27
CA ALA A 78 -66.10 55.81 -36.38
C ALA A 78 -66.78 57.16 -36.75
N THR A 79 -66.19 57.96 -37.65
CA THR A 79 -66.76 59.22 -38.14
C THR A 79 -66.77 59.27 -39.68
N PRO A 80 -67.57 58.43 -40.35
CA PRO A 80 -67.53 58.27 -41.81
C PRO A 80 -68.02 59.50 -42.58
N SER A 81 -68.74 60.42 -41.93
CA SER A 81 -69.22 61.69 -42.50
C SER A 81 -68.11 62.61 -43.07
N PHE A 82 -66.84 62.33 -42.77
CA PHE A 82 -65.67 63.04 -43.28
C PHE A 82 -65.08 62.44 -44.58
N LEU A 83 -65.64 61.35 -45.13
CA LEU A 83 -65.14 60.67 -46.33
C LEU A 83 -66.04 60.93 -47.55
N GLU A 84 -65.44 61.42 -48.65
CA GLU A 84 -66.15 61.62 -49.92
C GLU A 84 -66.22 60.31 -50.73
N GLY A 85 -67.26 59.51 -50.49
CA GLY A 85 -67.67 58.39 -51.37
C GLY A 85 -67.35 56.96 -50.89
N ASP A 86 -68.14 55.99 -51.37
CA ASP A 86 -68.12 54.58 -50.94
C ASP A 86 -66.76 53.88 -51.15
N PHE A 87 -65.97 54.32 -52.13
CA PHE A 87 -64.66 53.73 -52.44
C PHE A 87 -63.63 53.98 -51.33
N GLU A 88 -63.54 55.21 -50.81
CA GLU A 88 -62.60 55.55 -49.73
C GLU A 88 -63.00 54.91 -48.39
N LEU A 89 -64.31 54.79 -48.12
CA LEU A 89 -64.81 54.05 -46.97
C LEU A 89 -64.43 52.57 -47.03
N ASN A 90 -64.57 51.91 -48.19
CA ASN A 90 -64.17 50.50 -48.35
C ASN A 90 -62.66 50.31 -48.21
N LYS A 91 -61.84 51.23 -48.71
CA LYS A 91 -60.38 51.21 -48.53
C LYS A 91 -59.97 51.41 -47.07
N LEU A 92 -60.69 52.26 -46.32
CA LEU A 92 -60.49 52.42 -44.88
C LEU A 92 -60.87 51.15 -44.10
N LYS A 93 -62.02 50.54 -44.42
CA LYS A 93 -62.46 49.27 -43.82
C LYS A 93 -61.44 48.15 -44.03
N LEU A 94 -60.86 48.02 -45.24
CA LEU A 94 -59.79 47.05 -45.50
C LEU A 94 -58.55 47.31 -44.64
N ARG A 95 -58.09 48.56 -44.52
CA ARG A 95 -56.91 48.90 -43.68
C ARG A 95 -57.14 48.61 -42.20
N VAL A 96 -58.34 48.89 -41.69
CA VAL A 96 -58.71 48.54 -40.31
C VAL A 96 -58.77 47.01 -40.16
N SER A 97 -59.31 46.29 -41.15
CA SER A 97 -59.32 44.82 -41.18
C SER A 97 -57.93 44.21 -41.09
N ASP A 98 -57.02 44.66 -41.95
CA ASP A 98 -55.65 44.13 -41.99
C ASP A 98 -54.94 44.36 -40.65
N LYS A 99 -55.22 45.49 -40.00
CA LYS A 99 -54.68 45.84 -38.67
C LYS A 99 -55.22 44.94 -37.57
N LEU A 100 -56.54 44.70 -37.53
CA LEU A 100 -57.15 43.79 -36.56
C LEU A 100 -56.66 42.35 -36.77
N ASN A 101 -56.54 41.90 -38.01
CA ASN A 101 -56.03 40.56 -38.35
C ASN A 101 -54.54 40.40 -37.97
N LEU A 102 -53.73 41.43 -38.16
CA LEU A 102 -52.32 41.43 -37.74
C LEU A 102 -52.21 41.31 -36.22
N LEU A 103 -52.98 42.10 -35.47
CA LEU A 103 -52.95 42.05 -33.99
C LEU A 103 -53.46 40.70 -33.46
N HIS A 104 -54.48 40.12 -34.11
CA HIS A 104 -54.94 38.76 -33.84
C HIS A 104 -53.82 37.72 -34.04
N ALA A 105 -53.07 37.80 -35.15
CA ALA A 105 -51.97 36.89 -35.46
C ALA A 105 -50.73 37.06 -34.57
N LEU A 106 -50.52 38.25 -33.99
CA LEU A 106 -49.38 38.55 -33.10
C LEU A 106 -49.58 38.05 -31.66
N ASN A 107 -50.77 37.56 -31.32
CA ASN A 107 -51.08 37.02 -30.00
C ASN A 107 -51.26 35.50 -30.04
N ASN A 108 -50.53 34.80 -29.16
CA ASN A 108 -50.50 33.33 -29.12
C ASN A 108 -51.77 32.68 -28.53
N TRP A 109 -52.73 33.47 -28.04
CA TRP A 109 -54.02 33.00 -27.52
C TRP A 109 -55.20 33.32 -28.45
N ASN A 110 -54.92 33.67 -29.71
CA ASN A 110 -55.93 34.00 -30.73
C ASN A 110 -56.90 35.08 -30.26
N ALA A 111 -56.40 36.14 -29.60
CA ALA A 111 -57.22 37.24 -29.13
C ALA A 111 -57.98 37.91 -30.30
N GLU A 112 -59.31 37.91 -30.24
CA GLU A 112 -60.16 38.60 -31.19
C GLU A 112 -60.27 40.08 -30.82
N PHE A 113 -60.05 40.97 -31.78
CA PHE A 113 -60.22 42.41 -31.61
C PHE A 113 -61.44 42.89 -32.40
N MET A 114 -62.28 43.70 -31.77
CA MET A 114 -63.48 44.26 -32.38
C MET A 114 -63.60 45.76 -32.10
N VAL A 115 -63.91 46.55 -33.12
CA VAL A 115 -64.23 47.99 -33.02
C VAL A 115 -65.74 48.17 -33.22
N ILE A 116 -66.41 48.90 -32.33
CA ILE A 116 -67.86 49.11 -32.29
C ILE A 116 -68.15 50.62 -32.39
N TYR A 117 -69.04 51.04 -33.31
CA TYR A 117 -69.39 52.46 -33.57
C TYR A 117 -70.86 52.64 -34.04
N ASP A 118 -71.34 53.89 -34.04
CA ASP A 118 -72.75 54.26 -33.79
C ASP A 118 -73.73 54.30 -34.99
N GLU A 119 -73.31 54.26 -36.26
CA GLU A 119 -74.31 54.46 -37.35
C GLU A 119 -75.40 53.36 -37.46
N ASP A 120 -75.29 52.24 -36.74
CA ASP A 120 -76.33 51.20 -36.57
C ASP A 120 -75.85 50.06 -35.61
N SER A 121 -75.03 50.41 -34.60
CA SER A 121 -74.18 49.46 -33.85
C SER A 121 -73.29 48.59 -34.78
N SER A 122 -72.70 49.22 -35.78
CA SER A 122 -71.82 48.54 -36.74
C SER A 122 -70.51 48.14 -36.05
N ALA A 123 -70.06 46.92 -36.31
CA ALA A 123 -68.85 46.37 -35.71
C ALA A 123 -67.88 45.86 -36.78
N PHE A 124 -66.59 46.11 -36.57
CA PHE A 124 -65.51 45.56 -37.38
C PHE A 124 -64.67 44.62 -36.50
N SER A 125 -64.53 43.34 -36.89
CA SER A 125 -63.81 42.32 -36.10
C SER A 125 -62.63 41.75 -36.88
N SER A 126 -61.60 41.28 -36.17
CA SER A 126 -60.52 40.45 -36.72
C SER A 126 -61.00 39.06 -37.19
N THR A 127 -62.24 38.70 -36.89
CA THR A 127 -62.87 37.47 -37.38
C THR A 127 -64.09 37.81 -38.22
N SER A 128 -64.51 36.90 -39.09
CA SER A 128 -65.67 37.10 -39.99
C SER A 128 -67.02 37.17 -39.26
N SER A 129 -67.05 37.04 -37.93
CA SER A 129 -68.26 37.04 -37.11
C SER A 129 -68.48 38.40 -36.44
N SER A 130 -69.10 39.34 -37.15
CA SER A 130 -69.54 40.61 -36.56
C SER A 130 -70.97 40.50 -36.00
N SER A 131 -71.12 39.96 -34.78
CA SER A 131 -72.38 40.09 -34.04
C SER A 131 -72.55 41.55 -33.58
N LYS A 132 -73.66 42.21 -33.94
CA LYS A 132 -74.00 43.53 -33.38
C LYS A 132 -74.15 43.44 -31.86
N LEU A 133 -73.46 44.32 -31.13
CA LEU A 133 -73.63 44.48 -29.69
C LEU A 133 -74.55 45.67 -29.45
N SER A 134 -75.66 45.47 -28.74
CA SER A 134 -76.57 46.56 -28.38
C SER A 134 -75.94 47.51 -27.36
N GLU A 135 -76.27 48.80 -27.40
CA GLU A 135 -75.86 49.79 -26.39
C GLU A 135 -76.14 49.33 -24.95
N LEU A 136 -77.33 48.73 -24.71
CA LEU A 136 -77.70 48.16 -23.41
C LEU A 136 -76.71 47.08 -22.90
N TYR A 137 -76.07 46.35 -23.82
CA TYR A 137 -75.05 45.37 -23.47
C TYR A 137 -73.76 46.06 -23.01
N LEU A 138 -73.35 47.12 -23.72
CA LEU A 138 -72.16 47.89 -23.38
C LEU A 138 -72.34 48.67 -22.06
N GLU A 139 -73.50 49.27 -21.80
CA GLU A 139 -73.79 49.93 -20.52
C GLU A 139 -73.59 48.98 -19.31
N THR A 140 -73.97 47.71 -19.48
CA THR A 140 -73.90 46.71 -18.42
C THR A 140 -72.52 46.04 -18.31
N HIS A 141 -71.85 45.77 -19.43
CA HIS A 141 -70.63 44.95 -19.50
C HIS A 141 -69.34 45.73 -19.77
N PHE A 142 -69.37 47.02 -20.14
CA PHE A 142 -68.14 47.77 -20.42
C PHE A 142 -67.28 47.94 -19.15
N ARG A 143 -66.06 47.38 -19.16
CA ARG A 143 -65.06 47.55 -18.10
C ARG A 143 -63.65 47.68 -18.69
N PRO A 144 -62.84 48.67 -18.25
CA PRO A 144 -61.45 48.84 -18.68
C PRO A 144 -60.47 47.98 -17.87
N PHE A 145 -60.84 46.72 -17.61
CA PHE A 145 -60.00 45.69 -16.99
C PHE A 145 -60.51 44.32 -17.46
N TRP A 146 -59.65 43.30 -17.40
CA TRP A 146 -60.02 41.96 -17.82
C TRP A 146 -61.13 41.41 -16.94
N GLN A 147 -62.18 40.89 -17.56
CA GLN A 147 -63.30 40.23 -16.89
C GLN A 147 -63.65 38.92 -17.59
N TYR A 148 -64.31 38.03 -16.85
CA TYR A 148 -64.84 36.79 -17.41
C TYR A 148 -66.31 36.96 -17.75
N GLU A 149 -66.66 36.61 -18.99
CA GLU A 149 -68.01 36.61 -19.51
C GLU A 149 -68.38 35.21 -20.00
N GLN A 150 -69.45 34.66 -19.44
CA GLN A 150 -70.03 33.41 -19.93
C GLN A 150 -71.15 33.73 -20.93
N THR A 151 -70.99 33.27 -22.17
CA THR A 151 -72.00 33.42 -23.23
C THR A 151 -72.50 32.06 -23.69
N GLY A 152 -73.57 32.03 -24.50
CA GLY A 152 -74.13 30.76 -25.02
C GLY A 152 -73.14 29.90 -25.83
N ASP A 153 -72.09 30.52 -26.38
CA ASP A 153 -71.09 29.87 -27.24
C ASP A 153 -69.79 29.48 -26.48
N GLY A 154 -69.64 29.91 -25.22
CA GLY A 154 -68.46 29.62 -24.41
C GLY A 154 -68.11 30.71 -23.38
N GLY A 155 -67.05 30.45 -22.62
CA GLY A 155 -66.49 31.38 -21.64
C GLY A 155 -65.34 32.19 -22.23
N TYR A 156 -65.37 33.50 -22.07
CA TYR A 156 -64.39 34.43 -22.65
C TYR A 156 -63.81 35.36 -21.61
N LEU A 157 -62.52 35.70 -21.77
CA LEU A 157 -61.93 36.86 -21.13
C LEU A 157 -62.11 38.06 -22.04
N THR A 158 -62.74 39.12 -21.54
CA THR A 158 -63.03 40.33 -22.30
C THR A 158 -62.37 41.54 -21.66
N TYR A 159 -61.96 42.48 -22.52
CA TYR A 159 -61.42 43.77 -22.13
C TYR A 159 -62.00 44.83 -23.06
N TYR A 160 -62.57 45.90 -22.50
CA TYR A 160 -63.18 46.99 -23.25
C TYR A 160 -62.46 48.29 -23.03
N LEU A 161 -62.33 49.08 -24.09
CA LEU A 161 -61.73 50.39 -24.05
C LEU A 161 -62.51 51.34 -24.96
N ALA A 162 -62.75 52.57 -24.53
CA ALA A 162 -63.55 53.54 -25.27
C ALA A 162 -62.71 54.76 -25.69
N HIS A 163 -63.12 55.43 -26.77
CA HIS A 163 -62.60 56.74 -27.15
C HIS A 163 -63.69 57.83 -27.04
N PRO A 164 -63.44 58.95 -26.34
CA PRO A 164 -62.32 59.19 -25.44
C PRO A 164 -62.34 58.21 -24.25
N TYR A 165 -61.18 58.05 -23.59
CA TYR A 165 -61.05 57.09 -22.49
C TYR A 165 -62.03 57.40 -21.35
N THR A 166 -62.83 56.42 -20.97
CA THR A 166 -63.80 56.50 -19.87
C THR A 166 -63.84 55.18 -19.10
N PHE A 167 -64.22 55.26 -17.82
CA PHE A 167 -64.44 54.10 -16.96
C PHE A 167 -65.85 53.50 -17.07
N ARG A 168 -66.79 54.22 -17.68
CA ARG A 168 -68.18 53.79 -17.89
C ARG A 168 -68.60 54.11 -19.31
N PHE A 169 -69.39 53.24 -19.92
CA PHE A 169 -69.94 53.49 -21.24
C PHE A 169 -71.11 54.47 -21.13
N ASP A 170 -71.03 55.56 -21.89
CA ASP A 170 -72.10 56.54 -22.10
C ASP A 170 -72.18 56.79 -23.61
N PRO A 171 -73.31 56.45 -24.28
CA PRO A 171 -73.43 56.59 -25.73
C PRO A 171 -73.35 58.05 -26.20
N GLU A 172 -73.65 59.04 -25.34
CA GLU A 172 -73.54 60.46 -25.70
C GLU A 172 -72.09 60.97 -25.66
N GLU A 173 -71.20 60.31 -24.90
CA GLU A 173 -69.81 60.73 -24.70
C GLU A 173 -68.80 59.85 -25.45
N VAL A 174 -69.16 58.61 -25.81
CA VAL A 174 -68.27 57.62 -26.44
C VAL A 174 -68.45 57.60 -27.95
N SER A 175 -67.37 57.87 -28.69
CA SER A 175 -67.38 57.79 -30.15
C SER A 175 -67.30 56.37 -30.69
N TYR A 176 -66.53 55.50 -30.03
CA TYR A 176 -66.41 54.08 -30.37
C TYR A 176 -65.76 53.29 -29.24
N VAL A 177 -65.94 51.97 -29.28
CA VAL A 177 -65.39 51.00 -28.31
C VAL A 177 -64.52 49.96 -29.02
N VAL A 178 -63.37 49.66 -28.44
CA VAL A 178 -62.53 48.51 -28.82
C VAL A 178 -62.71 47.42 -27.76
N ARG A 179 -63.04 46.22 -28.21
CA ARG A 179 -63.10 45.00 -27.39
C ARG A 179 -61.98 44.06 -27.79
N ALA A 180 -61.21 43.59 -26.81
CA ALA A 180 -60.41 42.37 -26.95
C ALA A 180 -61.16 41.20 -26.29
N LYS A 181 -61.16 40.04 -26.94
CA LYS A 181 -61.81 38.82 -26.46
C LYS A 181 -60.87 37.62 -26.62
N ILE A 182 -60.67 36.86 -25.55
CA ILE A 182 -59.84 35.64 -25.55
C ILE A 182 -60.71 34.47 -25.11
N ASP A 183 -60.68 33.36 -25.84
CA ASP A 183 -61.36 32.13 -25.40
C ASP A 183 -60.63 31.54 -24.19
N THR A 184 -61.35 31.30 -23.09
CA THR A 184 -60.78 30.71 -21.87
C THR A 184 -60.13 29.35 -22.13
N LYS A 185 -60.57 28.61 -23.15
CA LYS A 185 -59.94 27.35 -23.57
C LYS A 185 -58.49 27.53 -24.00
N ASN A 186 -58.13 28.66 -24.61
CA ASN A 186 -56.76 28.93 -25.04
C ASN A 186 -55.83 29.17 -23.84
N VAL A 187 -56.35 29.81 -22.79
CA VAL A 187 -55.62 30.04 -21.53
C VAL A 187 -55.45 28.72 -20.77
N LEU A 188 -56.51 27.90 -20.69
CA LEU A 188 -56.44 26.57 -20.09
C LEU A 188 -55.51 25.61 -20.85
N ALA A 189 -55.56 25.61 -22.20
CA ALA A 189 -54.65 24.81 -23.02
C ALA A 189 -53.19 25.27 -22.94
N TYR A 190 -52.93 26.54 -22.61
CA TYR A 190 -51.60 27.02 -22.28
C TYR A 190 -51.14 26.44 -20.93
N LEU A 191 -51.99 26.47 -19.90
CA LEU A 191 -51.70 25.90 -18.58
C LEU A 191 -51.43 24.39 -18.64
N ASP A 192 -52.22 23.64 -19.41
CA ASP A 192 -52.03 22.20 -19.59
C ASP A 192 -50.69 21.88 -20.28
N ARG A 193 -50.33 22.61 -21.34
CA ARG A 193 -49.05 22.43 -22.05
C ARG A 193 -47.86 22.77 -21.19
N ALA A 194 -47.97 23.81 -20.37
CA ALA A 194 -46.89 24.25 -19.48
C ALA A 194 -46.59 23.21 -18.37
N LYS A 195 -47.58 22.41 -17.96
CA LYS A 195 -47.43 21.39 -16.89
C LYS A 195 -47.20 19.96 -17.38
N GLY A 196 -47.44 19.68 -18.66
CA GLY A 196 -47.33 18.34 -19.23
C GLY A 196 -48.56 17.46 -18.95
N THR A 197 -48.69 16.35 -19.68
CA THR A 197 -49.87 15.46 -19.73
C THR A 197 -50.11 14.60 -18.48
N ASN A 198 -49.67 15.05 -17.30
CA ASN A 198 -50.01 14.38 -16.04
C ASN A 198 -51.34 14.93 -15.50
N ASP A 199 -52.11 14.04 -14.91
CA ASP A 199 -53.55 14.07 -14.63
C ASP A 199 -54.08 15.27 -13.78
N ASN A 200 -53.24 16.22 -13.36
CA ASN A 200 -53.62 17.35 -12.51
C ASN A 200 -53.25 18.69 -13.17
N SER A 201 -54.16 19.23 -14.00
CA SER A 201 -54.01 20.53 -14.63
C SER A 201 -54.19 21.69 -13.64
N ALA A 202 -53.48 22.80 -13.88
CA ALA A 202 -53.71 24.03 -13.13
C ALA A 202 -55.10 24.59 -13.45
N ILE A 203 -55.78 25.10 -12.43
CA ILE A 203 -57.13 25.66 -12.54
C ILE A 203 -57.10 27.17 -12.30
N LEU A 204 -58.07 27.88 -12.83
CA LEU A 204 -58.33 29.28 -12.47
C LEU A 204 -59.48 29.32 -11.47
N LEU A 205 -59.29 30.04 -10.38
CA LEU A 205 -60.26 30.19 -9.30
C LEU A 205 -60.55 31.68 -9.09
N SER A 206 -61.82 32.08 -9.18
CA SER A 206 -62.27 33.40 -8.78
C SER A 206 -62.43 33.50 -7.26
N ALA A 207 -62.22 34.69 -6.70
CA ALA A 207 -62.56 35.01 -5.31
C ALA A 207 -64.07 34.83 -5.01
N ALA A 208 -64.93 34.88 -6.03
CA ALA A 208 -66.36 34.58 -5.92
C ALA A 208 -66.68 33.07 -5.85
N GLY A 209 -65.69 32.21 -6.09
CA GLY A 209 -65.81 30.75 -6.07
C GLY A 209 -66.02 30.10 -7.44
N ASP A 210 -66.01 30.88 -8.53
CA ASP A 210 -66.07 30.34 -9.90
C ASP A 210 -64.77 29.61 -10.24
N VAL A 211 -64.88 28.44 -10.89
CA VAL A 211 -63.74 27.59 -11.25
C VAL A 211 -63.71 27.37 -12.76
N LEU A 212 -62.57 27.65 -13.39
CA LEU A 212 -62.28 27.25 -14.77
C LEU A 212 -61.20 26.17 -14.76
N ALA A 213 -61.53 25.01 -15.31
CA ALA A 213 -60.63 23.86 -15.40
C ALA A 213 -60.73 23.23 -16.81
N SER A 214 -59.62 22.69 -17.30
CA SER A 214 -59.57 21.94 -18.56
C SER A 214 -60.30 20.59 -18.45
N ASP A 215 -60.18 19.92 -17.30
CA ASP A 215 -60.86 18.68 -16.99
C ASP A 215 -62.21 18.94 -16.29
N THR A 216 -63.29 18.76 -17.05
CA THR A 216 -64.66 18.94 -16.56
C THR A 216 -65.19 17.74 -15.76
N GLU A 217 -64.57 16.56 -15.87
CA GLU A 217 -64.98 15.37 -15.11
C GLU A 217 -64.57 15.48 -13.63
N LYS A 218 -63.46 16.16 -13.35
CA LYS A 218 -62.94 16.39 -11.99
C LYS A 218 -63.53 17.61 -11.27
N LEU A 219 -64.46 18.33 -11.89
CA LEU A 219 -65.09 19.53 -11.31
C LEU A 219 -65.63 19.30 -9.87
N PRO A 220 -66.34 18.21 -9.53
CA PRO A 220 -66.84 18.02 -8.16
C PRO A 220 -65.73 17.95 -7.11
N PHE A 221 -64.60 17.30 -7.43
CA PHE A 221 -63.42 17.22 -6.57
C PHE A 221 -62.76 18.59 -6.44
N ILE A 222 -62.58 19.29 -7.57
CA ILE A 222 -61.94 20.61 -7.60
C ILE A 222 -62.75 21.62 -6.76
N HIS A 223 -64.08 21.63 -6.85
CA HIS A 223 -64.91 22.53 -6.05
C HIS A 223 -64.79 22.27 -4.55
N GLU A 224 -64.65 21.02 -4.11
CA GLU A 224 -64.45 20.71 -2.70
C GLU A 224 -63.03 21.08 -2.24
N LEU A 225 -62.02 20.94 -3.11
CA LEU A 225 -60.64 21.37 -2.87
C LEU A 225 -60.50 22.89 -2.76
N THR A 226 -61.11 23.65 -3.68
CA THR A 226 -61.06 25.11 -3.68
C THR A 226 -61.87 25.71 -2.52
N ARG A 227 -62.98 25.08 -2.12
CA ARG A 227 -63.75 25.51 -0.94
C ARG A 227 -62.91 25.48 0.35
N ARG A 228 -62.00 24.51 0.48
CA ARG A 228 -61.13 24.37 1.67
C ARG A 228 -59.84 25.20 1.60
N LEU A 229 -59.54 25.80 0.45
CA LEU A 229 -58.28 26.51 0.23
C LEU A 229 -58.26 27.89 0.90
N GLU A 230 -59.41 28.58 0.98
CA GLU A 230 -59.59 29.92 1.56
C GLU A 230 -58.42 30.88 1.24
N VAL A 231 -58.39 31.38 0.00
CA VAL A 231 -57.24 32.15 -0.52
C VAL A 231 -57.06 33.54 0.14
N GLY A 232 -58.10 34.06 0.81
CA GLY A 232 -58.02 35.30 1.61
C GLY A 232 -57.52 36.52 0.81
N GLN A 233 -56.60 37.29 1.41
CA GLN A 233 -55.89 38.41 0.74
C GLN A 233 -54.46 38.02 0.30
N GLU A 234 -54.09 36.74 0.35
CA GLU A 234 -52.73 36.32 0.02
C GLU A 234 -52.50 36.37 -1.50
N MET A 235 -51.41 37.02 -1.93
CA MET A 235 -51.03 37.10 -3.35
C MET A 235 -50.50 35.77 -3.90
N SER A 236 -49.87 34.95 -3.06
CA SER A 236 -49.48 33.58 -3.40
C SER A 236 -49.19 32.80 -2.13
N GLY A 237 -49.27 31.46 -2.22
CA GLY A 237 -49.01 30.59 -1.07
C GLY A 237 -49.20 29.12 -1.38
N ASN A 238 -48.91 28.29 -0.38
CA ASN A 238 -49.20 26.86 -0.42
C ASN A 238 -49.91 26.40 0.85
N ARG A 239 -50.71 25.35 0.74
CA ARG A 239 -51.47 24.73 1.84
C ARG A 239 -51.51 23.22 1.68
N LEU A 240 -51.65 22.52 2.79
CA LEU A 240 -51.91 21.09 2.81
C LEU A 240 -53.40 20.87 3.12
N ILE A 241 -54.15 20.36 2.15
CA ILE A 241 -55.58 20.09 2.29
C ILE A 241 -55.80 18.59 2.32
N LYS A 242 -56.61 18.11 3.26
CA LYS A 242 -56.99 16.70 3.35
C LYS A 242 -58.36 16.47 2.73
N LEU A 243 -58.46 15.57 1.77
CA LEU A 243 -59.69 15.18 1.06
C LEU A 243 -59.71 13.66 0.87
N ASP A 244 -60.86 13.03 1.11
CA ASP A 244 -61.07 11.58 0.93
C ASP A 244 -60.00 10.67 1.57
N GLY A 245 -59.38 11.12 2.65
CA GLY A 245 -58.32 10.40 3.37
C GLY A 245 -56.89 10.74 2.92
N GLU A 246 -56.71 11.29 1.73
CA GLU A 246 -55.43 11.71 1.15
C GLU A 246 -55.10 13.18 1.45
N GLN A 247 -53.81 13.52 1.47
CA GLN A 247 -53.34 14.90 1.65
C GLN A 247 -52.84 15.45 0.31
N TYR A 248 -53.28 16.64 -0.04
CA TYR A 248 -52.91 17.35 -1.26
C TYR A 248 -52.10 18.59 -0.91
N LEU A 249 -50.97 18.77 -1.58
CA LEU A 249 -50.24 20.03 -1.61
C LEU A 249 -50.91 20.92 -2.64
N VAL A 250 -51.52 22.01 -2.17
CA VAL A 250 -52.22 22.98 -3.01
C VAL A 250 -51.41 24.28 -3.03
N ASN A 251 -51.00 24.72 -4.21
CA ASN A 251 -50.29 25.98 -4.43
C ASN A 251 -51.22 26.96 -5.14
N PHE A 252 -51.14 28.24 -4.81
CA PHE A 252 -51.96 29.28 -5.46
C PHE A 252 -51.16 30.57 -5.68
N SER A 253 -51.51 31.30 -6.74
CA SER A 253 -50.95 32.61 -7.08
C SER A 253 -52.00 33.50 -7.73
N ALA A 254 -52.13 34.74 -7.28
CA ALA A 254 -53.06 35.74 -7.81
C ALA A 254 -52.62 36.24 -9.19
N LEU A 255 -53.60 36.61 -10.01
CA LEU A 255 -53.39 37.30 -11.29
C LEU A 255 -53.60 38.80 -11.08
N SER A 256 -52.60 39.58 -11.49
CA SER A 256 -52.57 41.03 -11.30
C SER A 256 -53.45 41.75 -12.32
N ASN A 257 -53.46 41.29 -13.57
CA ASN A 257 -54.22 41.89 -14.67
C ASN A 257 -55.63 41.31 -14.81
N PHE A 258 -55.89 40.17 -14.17
CA PHE A 258 -57.22 39.55 -14.10
C PHE A 258 -57.68 39.52 -12.64
N LYS A 259 -58.17 40.67 -12.19
CA LYS A 259 -58.44 40.96 -10.78
C LYS A 259 -59.39 39.93 -10.16
N ASP A 260 -59.10 39.55 -8.91
CA ASP A 260 -59.87 38.60 -8.12
C ASP A 260 -59.85 37.15 -8.67
N TRP A 261 -58.85 36.82 -9.49
CA TRP A 261 -58.60 35.46 -9.98
C TRP A 261 -57.22 34.94 -9.56
N TYR A 262 -57.15 33.62 -9.34
CA TYR A 262 -55.99 32.90 -8.89
C TYR A 262 -55.72 31.70 -9.78
N ILE A 263 -54.46 31.41 -10.07
CA ILE A 263 -54.05 30.10 -10.57
C ILE A 263 -53.85 29.19 -9.37
N VAL A 264 -54.45 28.01 -9.40
CA VAL A 264 -54.32 26.99 -8.36
C VAL A 264 -53.78 25.69 -8.96
N ASP A 265 -52.83 25.09 -8.26
CA ASP A 265 -52.23 23.80 -8.57
C ASP A 265 -52.42 22.87 -7.39
N TYR A 266 -52.67 21.59 -7.64
CA TYR A 266 -52.78 20.60 -6.58
C TYR A 266 -52.07 19.30 -6.94
N THR A 267 -51.38 18.70 -5.97
CA THR A 267 -50.68 17.41 -6.15
C THR A 267 -50.81 16.57 -4.89
N PRO A 268 -51.14 15.27 -4.98
CA PRO A 268 -51.13 14.37 -3.83
C PRO A 268 -49.73 14.31 -3.18
N ILE A 269 -49.67 14.50 -1.86
CA ILE A 269 -48.39 14.41 -1.14
C ILE A 269 -47.81 12.98 -1.21
N SER A 270 -48.68 11.98 -1.36
CA SER A 270 -48.32 10.57 -1.51
C SER A 270 -47.53 10.35 -2.80
N GLU A 271 -47.91 10.94 -3.93
CA GLU A 271 -47.13 10.88 -5.18
C GLU A 271 -45.73 11.48 -5.01
N VAL A 272 -45.65 12.62 -4.31
CA VAL A 272 -44.39 13.32 -4.04
C VAL A 272 -43.47 12.51 -3.11
N LEU A 273 -44.03 11.85 -2.11
CA LEU A 273 -43.26 11.16 -1.07
C LEU A 273 -43.06 9.65 -1.31
N ASN A 274 -43.81 9.02 -2.21
CA ASN A 274 -43.73 7.57 -2.45
C ASN A 274 -42.35 7.09 -2.91
N PRO A 275 -41.64 7.78 -3.84
CA PRO A 275 -40.26 7.40 -4.19
C PRO A 275 -39.34 7.38 -2.96
N ILE A 276 -39.55 8.31 -2.03
CA ILE A 276 -38.78 8.44 -0.80
C ILE A 276 -39.10 7.27 0.15
N TYR A 277 -40.39 6.95 0.35
CA TYR A 277 -40.80 5.83 1.19
C TYR A 277 -40.40 4.46 0.62
N ALA A 278 -40.39 4.29 -0.71
CA ALA A 278 -39.94 3.07 -1.37
C ALA A 278 -38.45 2.81 -1.10
N ASN A 279 -37.61 3.84 -1.26
CA ASN A 279 -36.18 3.75 -0.96
C ASN A 279 -35.91 3.47 0.53
N GLN A 280 -36.71 4.05 1.43
CA GLN A 280 -36.60 3.77 2.87
C GLN A 280 -36.91 2.31 3.20
N ARG A 281 -37.95 1.72 2.61
CA ARG A 281 -38.28 0.29 2.85
C ARG A 281 -37.16 -0.63 2.39
N LEU A 282 -36.59 -0.38 1.21
CA LEU A 282 -35.48 -1.17 0.68
C LEU A 282 -34.25 -1.06 1.60
N TYR A 283 -33.94 0.15 2.08
CA TYR A 283 -32.85 0.38 3.02
C TYR A 283 -33.04 -0.34 4.36
N TYR A 284 -34.22 -0.24 4.98
CA TYR A 284 -34.46 -0.93 6.25
C TYR A 284 -34.41 -2.45 6.08
N PHE A 285 -34.90 -2.96 4.95
CA PHE A 285 -34.80 -4.37 4.63
C PHE A 285 -33.35 -4.83 4.48
N SER A 286 -32.54 -4.12 3.67
CA SER A 286 -31.12 -4.44 3.49
C SER A 286 -30.33 -4.30 4.80
N SER A 287 -30.67 -3.34 5.64
CA SER A 287 -30.07 -3.15 6.97
C SER A 287 -30.33 -4.32 7.92
N VAL A 288 -31.59 -4.78 8.01
CA VAL A 288 -31.93 -5.96 8.82
C VAL A 288 -31.25 -7.21 8.26
N PHE A 289 -31.19 -7.35 6.93
CA PHE A 289 -30.49 -8.44 6.27
C PHE A 289 -28.99 -8.44 6.61
N LEU A 290 -28.31 -7.29 6.50
CA LEU A 290 -26.90 -7.15 6.85
C LEU A 290 -26.63 -7.45 8.33
N LEU A 291 -27.52 -7.06 9.23
CA LEU A 291 -27.40 -7.40 10.66
C LEU A 291 -27.48 -8.92 10.88
N LEU A 292 -28.49 -9.57 10.29
CA LEU A 292 -28.66 -11.03 10.39
C LEU A 292 -27.47 -11.78 9.75
N PHE A 293 -27.01 -11.31 8.60
CA PHE A 293 -25.82 -11.84 7.92
C PHE A 293 -24.56 -11.66 8.78
N SER A 294 -24.38 -10.51 9.41
CA SER A 294 -23.25 -10.26 10.33
C SER A 294 -23.27 -11.20 11.53
N ILE A 295 -24.46 -11.45 12.10
CA ILE A 295 -24.63 -12.40 13.20
C ILE A 295 -24.30 -13.82 12.71
N LEU A 296 -24.80 -14.22 11.54
CA LEU A 296 -24.51 -15.51 10.94
C LEU A 296 -23.00 -15.71 10.71
N LEU A 297 -22.34 -14.73 10.10
CA LEU A 297 -20.90 -14.76 9.84
C LEU A 297 -20.11 -14.82 11.14
N ALA A 298 -20.51 -14.10 12.18
CA ALA A 298 -19.88 -14.18 13.50
C ALA A 298 -20.03 -15.59 14.12
N LEU A 299 -21.18 -16.24 13.97
CA LEU A 299 -21.37 -17.62 14.44
C LEU A 299 -20.51 -18.61 13.65
N LEU A 300 -20.38 -18.43 12.33
CA LEU A 300 -19.52 -19.25 11.47
C LEU A 300 -18.04 -19.08 11.85
N LEU A 301 -17.55 -17.84 11.96
CA LEU A 301 -16.16 -17.58 12.38
C LEU A 301 -15.87 -18.10 13.80
N TYR A 302 -16.84 -18.00 14.71
CA TYR A 302 -16.68 -18.57 16.04
C TYR A 302 -16.53 -20.10 15.99
N ARG A 303 -17.37 -20.77 15.19
CA ARG A 303 -17.34 -22.23 15.03
C ARG A 303 -16.08 -22.71 14.30
N ASP A 304 -15.78 -22.10 13.17
CA ASP A 304 -14.82 -22.63 12.18
C ASP A 304 -13.39 -22.09 12.39
N VAL A 305 -13.20 -21.00 13.15
CA VAL A 305 -11.87 -20.43 13.40
C VAL A 305 -11.53 -20.40 14.89
N GLN A 306 -12.41 -19.81 15.72
CA GLN A 306 -12.10 -19.58 17.14
C GLN A 306 -12.02 -20.87 17.95
N ILE A 307 -12.87 -21.87 17.67
CA ILE A 307 -12.82 -23.18 18.36
C ILE A 307 -11.52 -23.93 18.01
N PRO A 308 -11.14 -24.13 16.72
CA PRO A 308 -9.87 -24.77 16.36
C PRO A 308 -8.64 -24.08 16.94
N ILE A 309 -8.55 -22.75 16.89
CA ILE A 309 -7.43 -22.01 17.48
C ILE A 309 -7.32 -22.27 18.99
N ARG A 310 -8.45 -22.30 19.71
CA ARG A 310 -8.44 -22.61 21.15
C ARG A 310 -7.96 -24.03 21.43
N LYS A 311 -8.32 -25.01 20.59
CA LYS A 311 -7.82 -26.39 20.69
C LYS A 311 -6.31 -26.44 20.45
N LEU A 312 -5.80 -25.74 19.43
CA LEU A 312 -4.36 -25.64 19.16
C LEU A 312 -3.60 -24.99 20.31
N LEU A 313 -4.08 -23.86 20.82
CA LEU A 313 -3.50 -23.18 21.99
C LEU A 313 -3.48 -24.07 23.23
N TRP A 314 -4.52 -24.89 23.42
CA TRP A 314 -4.55 -25.88 24.48
C TRP A 314 -3.45 -26.94 24.29
N GLY A 315 -3.25 -27.45 23.07
CA GLY A 315 -2.17 -28.39 22.75
C GLY A 315 -0.78 -27.80 23.02
N VAL A 316 -0.51 -26.59 22.56
CA VAL A 316 0.77 -25.90 22.79
C VAL A 316 1.02 -25.66 24.29
N ARG A 317 -0.01 -25.23 25.03
CA ARG A 317 0.10 -25.06 26.50
C ARG A 317 0.41 -26.37 27.23
N LYS A 318 -0.03 -27.48 26.68
CA LYS A 318 0.21 -28.79 27.27
C LYS A 318 1.63 -29.30 27.02
N ILE A 319 2.16 -29.11 25.82
CA ILE A 319 3.58 -29.36 25.52
C ILE A 319 4.49 -28.50 26.42
N THR A 320 4.19 -27.21 26.55
CA THR A 320 4.96 -26.31 27.44
C THR A 320 4.85 -26.67 28.93
N SER A 321 3.80 -27.37 29.34
CA SER A 321 3.64 -27.90 30.70
C SER A 321 4.33 -29.26 30.95
N GLY A 322 5.10 -29.77 29.99
CA GLY A 322 5.81 -31.05 30.10
C GLY A 322 5.02 -32.28 29.67
N GLN A 323 3.83 -32.11 29.05
CA GLN A 323 3.00 -33.21 28.54
C GLN A 323 3.21 -33.35 27.02
N TYR A 324 4.25 -34.10 26.63
CA TYR A 324 4.71 -34.24 25.23
C TYR A 324 3.98 -35.30 24.39
N SER A 325 3.04 -36.02 24.99
CA SER A 325 2.28 -37.11 24.36
C SER A 325 0.87 -36.70 23.94
N ILE A 326 0.64 -35.40 23.75
CA ILE A 326 -0.70 -34.88 23.43
C ILE A 326 -0.97 -34.94 21.94
N THR A 327 -2.17 -35.40 21.61
CA THR A 327 -2.68 -35.41 20.24
C THR A 327 -3.97 -34.60 20.18
N LEU A 328 -4.05 -33.71 19.21
CA LEU A 328 -5.26 -32.95 18.92
C LEU A 328 -6.15 -33.82 18.05
N ARG A 329 -7.39 -34.06 18.50
CA ARG A 329 -8.40 -34.83 17.75
C ARG A 329 -8.89 -34.05 16.54
N GLN A 330 -8.97 -34.76 15.42
CA GLN A 330 -9.45 -34.28 14.13
C GLN A 330 -11.00 -34.29 14.11
N GLU A 331 -11.61 -33.13 13.91
CA GLU A 331 -13.07 -32.96 13.82
C GLU A 331 -13.51 -32.17 12.57
N SER A 332 -12.59 -31.58 11.81
CA SER A 332 -12.87 -30.79 10.59
C SER A 332 -11.91 -31.14 9.44
N ASN A 333 -12.41 -31.01 8.19
CA ASN A 333 -11.67 -31.22 6.94
C ASN A 333 -11.29 -29.87 6.29
N ASP A 334 -10.76 -28.95 7.09
CA ASP A 334 -10.34 -27.59 6.68
C ASP A 334 -8.82 -27.42 6.85
N GLU A 335 -8.29 -26.21 6.63
CA GLU A 335 -6.86 -25.90 6.75
C GLU A 335 -6.31 -26.18 8.16
N PHE A 336 -7.17 -26.23 9.19
CA PHE A 336 -6.78 -26.64 10.53
C PHE A 336 -6.44 -28.13 10.64
N MET A 337 -6.88 -28.96 9.70
CA MET A 337 -6.42 -30.34 9.57
C MET A 337 -4.90 -30.39 9.42
N TYR A 338 -4.36 -29.62 8.48
CA TYR A 338 -2.93 -29.54 8.26
C TYR A 338 -2.20 -29.05 9.51
N LEU A 339 -2.74 -28.03 10.20
CA LEU A 339 -2.14 -27.51 11.43
C LEU A 339 -2.18 -28.52 12.59
N PHE A 340 -3.26 -29.28 12.75
CA PHE A 340 -3.34 -30.33 13.77
C PHE A 340 -2.40 -31.49 13.46
N ASP A 341 -2.27 -31.89 12.19
CA ASP A 341 -1.36 -32.95 11.77
C ASP A 341 0.11 -32.55 12.02
N ARG A 342 0.50 -31.33 11.61
CA ARG A 342 1.85 -30.80 11.87
C ARG A 342 2.13 -30.64 13.37
N PHE A 343 1.14 -30.22 14.15
CA PHE A 343 1.28 -30.14 15.60
C PHE A 343 1.49 -31.54 16.22
N ASN A 344 0.71 -32.54 15.78
CA ASN A 344 0.82 -33.91 16.26
C ASN A 344 2.17 -34.54 15.88
N GLU A 345 2.66 -34.30 14.66
CA GLU A 345 3.98 -34.72 14.19
C GLU A 345 5.10 -34.10 15.04
N MET A 346 5.06 -32.79 15.26
CA MET A 346 5.99 -32.08 16.13
C MET A 346 5.96 -32.61 17.58
N SER A 347 4.77 -32.88 18.15
CA SER A 347 4.65 -33.43 19.50
C SER A 347 5.30 -34.81 19.60
N LYS A 348 5.17 -35.64 18.57
CA LYS A 348 5.80 -36.96 18.49
C LYS A 348 7.33 -36.84 18.39
N GLU A 349 7.84 -35.99 17.53
CA GLU A 349 9.28 -35.74 17.39
C GLU A 349 9.91 -35.23 18.68
N ILE A 350 9.25 -34.28 19.37
CA ILE A 350 9.73 -33.76 20.65
C ILE A 350 9.82 -34.89 21.69
N LYS A 351 8.80 -35.75 21.76
CA LYS A 351 8.82 -36.91 22.66
C LYS A 351 9.99 -37.85 22.34
N GLU A 352 10.19 -38.20 21.08
CA GLU A 352 11.30 -39.07 20.64
C GLU A 352 12.67 -38.45 20.92
N LEU A 353 12.80 -37.14 20.74
CA LEU A 353 14.02 -36.39 21.05
C LEU A 353 14.33 -36.43 22.55
N ILE A 354 13.33 -36.21 23.41
CA ILE A 354 13.47 -36.28 24.86
C ILE A 354 13.87 -37.69 25.30
N GLU A 355 13.21 -38.73 24.77
CA GLU A 355 13.55 -40.13 25.07
C GLU A 355 15.00 -40.46 24.66
N ARG A 356 15.44 -39.99 23.48
CA ARG A 356 16.81 -40.19 23.00
C ARG A 356 17.83 -39.49 23.89
N VAL A 357 17.62 -38.21 24.23
CA VAL A 357 18.52 -37.45 25.11
C VAL A 357 18.59 -38.08 26.51
N TYR A 358 17.46 -38.54 27.04
CA TYR A 358 17.40 -39.18 28.35
C TYR A 358 18.14 -40.53 28.37
N MET A 359 18.00 -41.35 27.33
CA MET A 359 18.74 -42.61 27.18
C MET A 359 20.25 -42.39 27.10
N GLU A 360 20.69 -41.36 26.38
CA GLU A 360 22.11 -41.02 26.27
C GLU A 360 22.69 -40.49 27.60
N GLN A 361 21.89 -39.76 28.39
CA GLN A 361 22.27 -39.38 29.75
C GLN A 361 22.37 -40.59 30.69
N ILE A 362 21.46 -41.57 30.59
CA ILE A 362 21.55 -42.82 31.36
C ILE A 362 22.81 -43.59 30.99
N ARG A 363 23.09 -43.77 29.69
CA ARG A 363 24.31 -44.44 29.20
C ARG A 363 25.58 -43.76 29.70
N SER A 364 25.63 -42.42 29.67
CA SER A 364 26.75 -41.63 30.19
C SER A 364 26.92 -41.80 31.70
N LYS A 365 25.82 -41.76 32.48
CA LYS A 365 25.85 -42.00 33.94
C LYS A 365 26.26 -43.42 34.28
N GLU A 366 25.78 -44.43 33.56
CA GLU A 366 26.17 -45.82 33.76
C GLU A 366 27.63 -46.07 33.39
N ALA A 367 28.13 -45.44 32.32
CA ALA A 367 29.55 -45.51 31.95
C ALA A 367 30.42 -44.86 33.04
N LYS A 368 30.01 -43.69 33.57
CA LYS A 368 30.69 -43.01 34.68
C LYS A 368 30.66 -43.84 35.97
N LEU A 369 29.53 -44.47 36.28
CA LEU A 369 29.38 -45.36 37.44
C LEU A 369 30.21 -46.63 37.28
N ARG A 370 30.27 -47.25 36.10
CA ARG A 370 31.14 -48.40 35.81
C ARG A 370 32.62 -48.03 35.91
N GLN A 371 33.00 -46.84 35.45
CA GLN A 371 34.35 -46.29 35.61
C GLN A 371 34.71 -46.06 37.09
N LEU A 372 33.78 -45.59 37.91
CA LEU A 372 33.97 -45.42 39.35
C LEU A 372 34.02 -46.77 40.10
N HIS A 373 33.18 -47.74 39.71
CA HIS A 373 33.13 -49.07 40.32
C HIS A 373 34.39 -49.90 40.02
N SER A 374 35.08 -49.67 38.90
CA SER A 374 36.28 -50.42 38.52
C SER A 374 37.56 -49.94 39.22
N GLN A 375 37.51 -48.85 39.99
CA GLN A 375 38.69 -48.21 40.60
C GLN A 375 38.86 -48.52 42.10
N ILE A 376 37.96 -49.30 42.71
CA ILE A 376 38.13 -49.87 44.05
C ILE A 376 38.27 -51.39 43.87
N GLN A 377 39.37 -52.00 44.31
CA GLN A 377 39.47 -53.47 44.38
C GLN A 377 38.50 -53.95 45.49
N PRO A 378 37.32 -54.52 45.16
CA PRO A 378 36.31 -54.79 46.18
C PRO A 378 36.81 -55.84 47.18
N HIS A 379 37.61 -56.79 46.68
CA HIS A 379 38.20 -57.86 47.47
C HIS A 379 39.16 -57.36 48.56
N PHE A 380 40.00 -56.37 48.27
CA PHE A 380 40.93 -55.79 49.27
C PHE A 380 40.18 -55.16 50.46
N LEU A 381 39.09 -54.43 50.18
CA LEU A 381 38.24 -53.85 51.22
C LEU A 381 37.52 -54.93 52.02
N TYR A 382 36.91 -55.92 51.34
CA TYR A 382 36.23 -57.01 52.02
C TYR A 382 37.16 -57.82 52.93
N ASN A 383 38.39 -58.13 52.48
CA ASN A 383 39.37 -58.86 53.27
C ASN A 383 39.82 -58.07 54.50
N SER A 384 40.03 -56.75 54.35
CA SER A 384 40.40 -55.89 55.48
C SER A 384 39.31 -55.82 56.55
N LEU A 385 38.03 -55.77 56.14
CA LEU A 385 36.90 -55.80 57.07
C LEU A 385 36.72 -57.18 57.73
N ALA A 386 36.93 -58.27 56.98
CA ALA A 386 36.90 -59.63 57.51
C ALA A 386 38.02 -59.87 58.53
N PHE A 387 39.21 -59.31 58.30
CA PHE A 387 40.31 -59.32 59.27
C PHE A 387 39.94 -58.56 60.55
N ILE A 388 39.40 -57.33 60.45
CA ILE A 388 38.93 -56.56 61.61
C ILE A 388 37.92 -57.35 62.44
N LYS A 389 36.95 -57.99 61.77
CA LYS A 389 35.98 -58.87 62.44
C LYS A 389 36.68 -60.01 63.19
N SER A 390 37.61 -60.70 62.53
CA SER A 390 38.33 -61.84 63.10
C SER A 390 39.20 -61.43 64.30
N MET A 391 39.91 -60.30 64.22
CA MET A 391 40.72 -59.78 65.33
C MET A 391 39.87 -59.27 66.49
N THR A 392 38.66 -58.75 66.21
CA THR A 392 37.71 -58.39 67.26
C THR A 392 37.19 -59.63 67.99
N GLU A 393 36.94 -60.73 67.28
CA GLU A 393 36.55 -62.02 67.88
C GLU A 393 37.68 -62.67 68.70
N LEU A 394 38.94 -62.35 68.38
CA LEU A 394 40.15 -62.80 69.11
C LEU A 394 40.58 -61.84 70.24
N ASP A 395 39.85 -60.75 70.48
CA ASP A 395 40.16 -59.69 71.46
C ASP A 395 41.52 -58.98 71.23
N GLU A 396 42.05 -59.05 70.00
CA GLU A 396 43.32 -58.45 69.57
C GLU A 396 43.12 -56.96 69.22
N LYS A 397 42.86 -56.17 70.26
CA LYS A 397 42.48 -54.75 70.14
C LYS A 397 43.50 -53.91 69.37
N GLN A 398 44.79 -54.19 69.52
CA GLN A 398 45.84 -53.43 68.85
C GLN A 398 45.84 -53.66 67.33
N ALA A 399 45.69 -54.91 66.89
CA ALA A 399 45.58 -55.24 65.47
C ALA A 399 44.35 -54.61 64.81
N VAL A 400 43.22 -54.53 65.53
CA VAL A 400 42.01 -53.82 65.07
C VAL A 400 42.28 -52.32 64.88
N ILE A 401 42.97 -51.68 65.81
CA ILE A 401 43.32 -50.25 65.74
C ILE A 401 44.27 -50.00 64.57
N ASP A 402 45.35 -50.79 64.45
CA ASP A 402 46.38 -50.61 63.43
C ASP A 402 45.83 -50.85 62.02
N MET A 403 44.98 -51.88 61.84
CA MET A 403 44.26 -52.12 60.59
C MET A 403 43.31 -50.97 60.27
N SER A 404 42.52 -50.50 61.24
CA SER A 404 41.53 -49.43 61.02
C SER A 404 42.20 -48.10 60.64
N ILE A 405 43.31 -47.74 61.29
CA ILE A 405 44.08 -46.54 60.98
C ILE A 405 44.73 -46.66 59.60
N SER A 406 45.39 -47.79 59.32
CA SER A 406 46.06 -48.02 58.03
C SER A 406 45.07 -47.99 56.87
N LEU A 407 43.91 -48.65 57.02
CA LEU A 407 42.84 -48.65 56.02
C LEU A 407 42.25 -47.25 55.79
N SER A 408 42.01 -46.49 56.87
CA SER A 408 41.51 -45.11 56.78
C SER A 408 42.51 -44.20 56.06
N ARG A 409 43.80 -44.30 56.39
CA ARG A 409 44.86 -43.50 55.75
C ARG A 409 45.04 -43.89 54.28
N TYR A 410 45.01 -45.18 53.97
CA TYR A 410 45.12 -45.72 52.61
C TYR A 410 44.02 -45.15 51.71
N PHE A 411 42.74 -45.33 52.05
CA PHE A 411 41.64 -44.80 51.23
C PHE A 411 41.63 -43.27 51.15
N ARG A 412 42.00 -42.59 52.24
CA ARG A 412 42.10 -41.11 52.23
C ARG A 412 43.17 -40.62 51.25
N GLN A 413 44.29 -41.34 51.12
CA GLN A 413 45.32 -41.01 50.13
C GLN A 413 44.87 -41.38 48.70
N THR A 414 44.13 -42.47 48.50
CA THR A 414 43.60 -42.87 47.19
C THR A 414 42.53 -41.90 46.65
N ILE A 415 41.71 -41.29 47.52
CA ILE A 415 40.57 -40.42 47.15
C ILE A 415 40.97 -39.01 46.65
N LYS A 416 42.22 -38.57 46.84
CA LYS A 416 42.71 -37.28 46.31
C LYS A 416 42.93 -37.37 44.78
N PHE A 417 41.88 -37.22 43.98
CA PHE A 417 41.87 -37.47 42.51
C PHE A 417 42.21 -36.27 41.61
N GLU A 418 42.57 -35.11 42.14
CA GLU A 418 42.66 -33.88 41.33
C GLU A 418 44.02 -33.69 40.62
N ASN A 419 45.08 -34.42 40.99
CA ASN A 419 46.43 -34.24 40.43
C ASN A 419 46.98 -35.51 39.77
N THR A 420 47.54 -35.36 38.56
CA THR A 420 48.19 -36.43 37.77
C THR A 420 49.59 -36.82 38.29
N TYR A 421 50.20 -35.98 39.13
CA TYR A 421 51.57 -36.11 39.66
C TYR A 421 51.58 -36.21 41.18
N THR A 422 52.59 -36.88 41.74
CA THR A 422 52.81 -37.03 43.19
C THR A 422 54.30 -37.09 43.50
N THR A 423 54.69 -36.91 44.76
CA THR A 423 56.10 -37.07 45.16
C THR A 423 56.45 -38.55 45.36
N VAL A 424 57.73 -38.91 45.21
CA VAL A 424 58.24 -40.25 45.59
C VAL A 424 57.91 -40.55 47.06
N ARG A 425 57.95 -39.55 47.93
CA ARG A 425 57.53 -39.63 49.34
C ARG A 425 56.09 -40.12 49.49
N ASP A 426 55.17 -39.51 48.75
CA ASP A 426 53.75 -39.87 48.81
C ASP A 426 53.46 -41.26 48.22
N GLU A 427 54.15 -41.66 47.15
CA GLU A 427 54.06 -43.03 46.63
C GLU A 427 54.60 -44.06 47.64
N LEU A 428 55.76 -43.81 48.25
CA LEU A 428 56.32 -44.71 49.25
C LEU A 428 55.42 -44.83 50.48
N GLU A 429 54.77 -43.74 50.91
CA GLU A 429 53.78 -43.78 51.99
C GLU A 429 52.55 -44.61 51.62
N LEU A 430 52.05 -44.49 50.38
CA LEU A 430 50.92 -45.28 49.89
C LEU A 430 51.28 -46.78 49.83
N VAL A 431 52.47 -47.11 49.33
CA VAL A 431 52.98 -48.50 49.30
C VAL A 431 53.22 -49.04 50.70
N ARG A 432 53.77 -48.23 51.62
CA ARG A 432 53.96 -48.59 53.03
C ARG A 432 52.62 -48.94 53.68
N LEU A 433 51.58 -48.12 53.48
CA LEU A 433 50.24 -48.40 54.00
C LEU A 433 49.67 -49.69 53.41
N TYR A 434 49.83 -49.91 52.11
CA TYR A 434 49.40 -51.14 51.45
C TYR A 434 50.09 -52.39 52.02
N LEU A 435 51.43 -52.38 52.09
CA LEU A 435 52.21 -53.51 52.62
C LEU A 435 51.95 -53.74 54.11
N THR A 436 51.69 -52.69 54.89
CA THR A 436 51.29 -52.81 56.30
C THR A 436 49.93 -53.50 56.44
N ILE A 437 48.94 -53.12 55.60
CA ILE A 437 47.62 -53.79 55.60
C ILE A 437 47.76 -55.26 55.22
N GLN A 438 48.57 -55.57 54.20
CA GLN A 438 48.81 -56.95 53.79
C GLN A 438 49.60 -57.75 54.84
N SER A 439 50.58 -57.16 55.51
CA SER A 439 51.37 -57.85 56.54
C SER A 439 50.55 -58.15 57.79
N LEU A 440 49.53 -57.33 58.09
CA LEU A 440 48.58 -57.62 59.15
C LEU A 440 47.67 -58.80 58.78
N GLN A 441 47.29 -58.94 57.50
CA GLN A 441 46.44 -60.04 57.02
C GLN A 441 47.22 -61.35 56.82
N MET A 442 48.53 -61.27 56.58
CA MET A 442 49.40 -62.40 56.27
C MET A 442 50.64 -62.40 57.18
N ASP A 443 50.70 -63.31 58.16
CA ASP A 443 51.84 -63.46 59.10
C ASP A 443 53.13 -64.03 58.46
N ARG A 444 53.30 -63.91 57.14
CA ARG A 444 54.31 -64.63 56.37
C ARG A 444 55.24 -63.77 55.54
N PHE A 445 55.24 -62.45 55.68
CA PHE A 445 56.26 -61.62 55.03
C PHE A 445 56.67 -60.40 55.84
N VAL A 446 57.89 -59.94 55.57
CA VAL A 446 58.45 -58.68 56.08
C VAL A 446 58.79 -57.78 54.90
N PHE A 447 58.87 -56.46 55.15
CA PHE A 447 59.28 -55.52 54.12
C PHE A 447 60.19 -54.43 54.67
N THR A 448 61.13 -53.98 53.85
CA THR A 448 62.06 -52.89 54.17
C THR A 448 62.03 -51.84 53.07
N ILE A 449 61.96 -50.56 53.45
CA ILE A 449 61.99 -49.43 52.51
C ILE A 449 63.20 -48.56 52.88
N ASN A 450 64.16 -48.45 51.97
CA ASN A 450 65.39 -47.67 52.15
C ASN A 450 65.70 -46.84 50.88
N VAL A 451 65.25 -45.58 50.86
CA VAL A 451 65.40 -44.66 49.72
C VAL A 451 66.17 -43.42 50.20
N GLU A 452 67.15 -42.97 49.42
CA GLU A 452 67.94 -41.77 49.73
C GLU A 452 67.05 -40.52 49.89
N GLU A 453 67.28 -39.72 50.94
CA GLU A 453 66.38 -38.61 51.34
C GLU A 453 66.15 -37.59 50.21
N HIS A 454 67.17 -37.33 49.39
CA HIS A 454 67.10 -36.34 48.32
C HIS A 454 66.24 -36.79 47.12
N LEU A 455 65.83 -38.06 47.06
CA LEU A 455 64.93 -38.58 46.04
C LEU A 455 63.45 -38.43 46.41
N LEU A 456 63.14 -38.21 47.69
CA LEU A 456 61.78 -38.24 48.21
C LEU A 456 60.88 -37.15 47.62
N ASP A 457 61.44 -36.00 47.26
CA ASP A 457 60.66 -34.86 46.76
C ASP A 457 60.57 -34.81 45.23
N LEU A 458 61.13 -35.81 44.52
CA LEU A 458 60.99 -35.92 43.06
C LEU A 458 59.53 -36.18 42.67
N GLN A 459 59.07 -35.48 41.62
CA GLN A 459 57.74 -35.69 41.05
C GLN A 459 57.75 -36.95 40.17
N VAL A 460 56.83 -37.86 40.48
CA VAL A 460 56.58 -39.11 39.76
C VAL A 460 55.09 -39.25 39.47
N PRO A 461 54.69 -40.02 38.44
CA PRO A 461 53.28 -40.33 38.24
C PRO A 461 52.72 -41.11 39.43
N ARG A 462 51.44 -40.89 39.76
CA ARG A 462 50.74 -41.69 40.77
C ARG A 462 50.67 -43.17 40.38
N LEU A 463 50.61 -44.04 41.39
CA LEU A 463 50.57 -45.50 41.31
C LEU A 463 51.75 -46.06 40.50
N LEU A 464 52.95 -45.56 40.78
CA LEU A 464 54.19 -46.02 40.16
C LEU A 464 54.73 -47.26 40.90
N LEU A 465 54.77 -47.21 42.23
CA LEU A 465 55.37 -48.27 43.07
C LEU A 465 54.34 -49.28 43.58
N GLN A 466 53.09 -48.85 43.80
CA GLN A 466 52.04 -49.71 44.35
C GLN A 466 51.76 -50.97 43.50
N PRO A 467 51.61 -50.90 42.16
CA PRO A 467 51.38 -52.11 41.35
C PRO A 467 52.56 -53.09 41.41
N LEU A 468 53.78 -52.60 41.64
CA LEU A 468 54.97 -53.44 41.78
C LEU A 468 54.98 -54.19 43.11
N ALA A 469 54.61 -53.51 44.20
CA ALA A 469 54.42 -54.13 45.51
C ALA A 469 53.23 -55.11 45.53
N GLU A 470 52.14 -54.81 44.81
CA GLU A 470 51.02 -55.72 44.62
C GLU A 470 51.45 -57.00 43.88
N ASN A 471 52.22 -56.85 42.80
CA ASN A 471 52.77 -57.99 42.06
C ASN A 471 53.71 -58.84 42.93
N ALA A 472 54.57 -58.21 43.73
CA ALA A 472 55.44 -58.92 44.67
C ALA A 472 54.61 -59.80 45.62
N ILE A 473 53.53 -59.26 46.19
CA ILE A 473 52.64 -60.02 47.10
C ILE A 473 51.90 -61.15 46.37
N LEU A 474 51.17 -60.85 45.29
CA LEU A 474 50.28 -61.80 44.62
C LEU A 474 51.03 -62.89 43.84
N HIS A 475 52.13 -62.53 43.19
CA HIS A 475 52.84 -63.44 42.29
C HIS A 475 54.15 -63.98 42.89
N GLY A 476 54.79 -63.23 43.79
CA GLY A 476 56.02 -63.66 44.46
C GLY A 476 55.77 -64.36 45.79
N ILE A 477 55.06 -63.70 46.71
CA ILE A 477 54.99 -64.08 48.13
C ILE A 477 53.85 -65.06 48.44
N GLU A 478 52.66 -64.93 47.83
CA GLU A 478 51.47 -65.73 48.17
C GLU A 478 51.70 -67.26 48.00
N SER A 479 52.59 -67.63 47.07
CA SER A 479 52.93 -69.03 46.76
C SER A 479 54.10 -69.62 47.57
N LEU A 480 54.80 -68.81 48.36
CA LEU A 480 55.97 -69.23 49.15
C LEU A 480 55.58 -70.02 50.41
N ARG A 481 56.41 -71.00 50.77
CA ARG A 481 56.29 -71.76 52.03
C ARG A 481 57.18 -71.23 53.16
N THR A 482 58.08 -70.30 52.84
CA THR A 482 59.01 -69.61 53.74
C THR A 482 58.54 -68.18 54.00
N VAL A 483 59.20 -67.47 54.93
CA VAL A 483 58.92 -66.04 55.17
C VAL A 483 59.33 -65.23 53.93
N GLY A 484 58.38 -64.49 53.39
CA GLY A 484 58.57 -63.55 52.31
C GLY A 484 59.34 -62.31 52.74
N ASP A 485 60.17 -61.76 51.85
CA ASP A 485 60.89 -60.50 52.04
C ASP A 485 60.70 -59.62 50.82
N ILE A 486 60.24 -58.38 51.03
CA ILE A 486 60.09 -57.34 49.98
C ILE A 486 60.99 -56.16 50.34
N GLN A 487 61.92 -55.82 49.46
CA GLN A 487 62.84 -54.70 49.62
C GLN A 487 62.55 -53.63 48.57
N ILE A 488 62.34 -52.40 49.03
CA ILE A 488 62.22 -51.22 48.18
C ILE A 488 63.42 -50.33 48.45
N THR A 489 64.30 -50.18 47.46
CA THR A 489 65.50 -49.36 47.57
C THR A 489 65.54 -48.27 46.53
N GLY A 490 66.14 -47.12 46.85
CA GLY A 490 66.26 -46.02 45.91
C GLY A 490 67.56 -45.26 46.09
N HIS A 491 68.28 -45.04 44.98
CA HIS A 491 69.58 -44.38 44.97
C HIS A 491 69.77 -43.53 43.71
N SER A 492 70.69 -42.56 43.77
CA SER A 492 71.01 -41.65 42.67
C SER A 492 72.51 -41.63 42.39
N ASP A 493 72.90 -41.63 41.11
CA ASP A 493 74.28 -41.35 40.68
C ASP A 493 74.52 -39.86 40.38
N GLY A 494 73.50 -39.01 40.57
CA GLY A 494 73.51 -37.56 40.31
C GLY A 494 72.95 -37.15 38.95
N GLU A 495 72.88 -38.06 37.98
CA GLU A 495 72.27 -37.84 36.67
C GLU A 495 70.97 -38.65 36.51
N TYR A 496 70.96 -39.89 37.03
CA TYR A 496 69.84 -40.80 37.01
C TYR A 496 69.38 -41.16 38.43
N CYS A 497 68.07 -41.21 38.61
CA CYS A 497 67.41 -41.79 39.76
C CYS A 497 67.06 -43.24 39.46
N GLU A 498 67.31 -44.14 40.42
CA GLU A 498 66.93 -45.54 40.35
C GLU A 498 66.08 -45.94 41.55
N LEU A 499 64.91 -46.55 41.30
CA LEU A 499 64.05 -47.17 42.30
C LEU A 499 63.90 -48.66 42.00
N ILE A 500 64.14 -49.50 43.00
CA ILE A 500 64.11 -50.95 42.88
C ILE A 500 63.05 -51.51 43.82
N VAL A 501 62.21 -52.42 43.32
CA VAL A 501 61.34 -53.29 44.11
C VAL A 501 61.76 -54.73 43.88
N ALA A 502 62.22 -55.41 44.94
CA ALA A 502 62.71 -56.78 44.88
C ALA A 502 61.99 -57.67 45.89
N ASP A 503 61.69 -58.91 45.49
CA ASP A 503 61.12 -59.94 46.37
C ASP A 503 61.99 -61.21 46.44
N ASN A 504 61.74 -62.07 47.41
CA ASN A 504 62.39 -63.39 47.57
C ASN A 504 61.52 -64.57 47.10
N GLY A 505 60.52 -64.32 46.25
CA GLY A 505 59.60 -65.28 45.66
C GLY A 505 60.23 -66.28 44.71
N CYS A 506 59.40 -66.98 43.93
CA CYS A 506 59.88 -68.01 43.00
C CYS A 506 60.66 -67.46 41.78
N GLY A 507 60.74 -66.13 41.64
CA GLY A 507 61.32 -65.46 40.49
C GLY A 507 60.59 -65.78 39.19
N VAL A 508 61.21 -65.40 38.07
CA VAL A 508 60.70 -65.69 36.73
C VAL A 508 61.68 -66.62 36.00
N GLU A 509 61.19 -67.65 35.33
CA GLU A 509 62.03 -68.53 34.52
C GLU A 509 62.85 -67.71 33.49
N PRO A 510 64.17 -67.95 33.30
CA PRO A 510 65.02 -67.13 32.43
C PRO A 510 64.50 -66.91 31.00
N GLY A 511 63.82 -67.91 30.43
CA GLY A 511 63.19 -67.80 29.11
C GLY A 511 61.95 -66.89 29.06
N ARG A 512 61.28 -66.68 30.18
CA ARG A 512 60.02 -65.91 30.31
C ARG A 512 60.25 -64.42 30.59
N ILE A 513 61.44 -64.04 31.08
CA ILE A 513 61.83 -62.62 31.26
C ILE A 513 61.80 -61.88 29.91
N GLY A 514 62.29 -62.50 28.83
CA GLY A 514 62.25 -61.92 27.49
C GLY A 514 60.83 -61.70 26.96
N THR A 515 59.90 -62.61 27.25
CA THR A 515 58.49 -62.47 26.88
C THR A 515 57.80 -61.35 27.65
N LEU A 516 58.05 -61.25 28.97
CA LEU A 516 57.51 -60.17 29.80
C LEU A 516 58.05 -58.81 29.37
N ARG A 517 59.35 -58.72 29.04
CA ARG A 517 59.97 -57.48 28.54
C ARG A 517 59.31 -57.00 27.24
N ASN A 518 59.05 -57.92 26.29
CA ASN A 518 58.34 -57.56 25.05
C ASN A 518 56.89 -57.13 25.29
N ALA A 519 56.18 -57.77 26.23
CA ALA A 519 54.82 -57.38 26.60
C ALA A 519 54.78 -55.99 27.25
N ILE A 520 55.81 -55.62 28.02
CA ILE A 520 55.93 -54.30 28.65
C ILE A 520 56.26 -53.21 27.62
N TYR A 521 57.14 -53.47 26.65
CA TYR A 521 57.54 -52.45 25.67
C TYR A 521 56.62 -52.31 24.46
N TYR A 522 55.97 -53.39 24.02
CA TYR A 522 55.21 -53.42 22.76
C TYR A 522 53.73 -53.78 22.92
N GLY A 523 53.24 -53.99 24.15
CA GLY A 523 51.82 -54.22 24.44
C GLY A 523 51.23 -55.52 23.89
N ALA A 524 52.07 -56.51 23.55
CA ALA A 524 51.64 -57.79 23.00
C ALA A 524 51.26 -58.78 24.13
N ASP A 525 50.03 -59.30 24.06
CA ASP A 525 49.31 -60.17 25.01
C ASP A 525 48.67 -59.51 26.25
N ALA A 526 47.35 -59.27 26.12
CA ALA A 526 46.49 -58.54 27.06
C ALA A 526 46.27 -59.19 28.45
N ASN A 527 46.82 -60.37 28.74
CA ASN A 527 46.53 -61.07 30.01
C ASN A 527 47.76 -61.37 30.89
N THR A 528 49.00 -61.16 30.43
CA THR A 528 50.18 -61.72 31.13
C THR A 528 51.08 -60.67 31.82
N ALA A 529 51.04 -59.39 31.42
CA ALA A 529 51.89 -58.32 31.99
C ALA A 529 51.22 -56.93 32.06
N TRP A 530 49.88 -56.87 32.01
CA TRP A 530 49.10 -55.62 31.89
C TRP A 530 49.44 -54.57 32.96
N ALA A 531 49.67 -55.00 34.21
CA ALA A 531 50.01 -54.09 35.30
C ALA A 531 51.39 -53.44 35.10
N LEU A 532 52.40 -54.19 34.67
CA LEU A 532 53.76 -53.69 34.43
C LEU A 532 53.84 -52.78 33.18
N HIS A 533 53.11 -53.12 32.12
CA HIS A 533 53.00 -52.28 30.92
C HIS A 533 52.39 -50.90 31.25
N ASN A 534 51.33 -50.86 32.07
CA ASN A 534 50.73 -49.59 32.49
C ASN A 534 51.66 -48.74 33.36
N VAL A 535 52.51 -49.36 34.20
CA VAL A 535 53.52 -48.65 34.97
C VAL A 535 54.59 -48.07 34.03
N TYR A 536 55.05 -48.85 33.04
CA TYR A 536 56.03 -48.40 32.04
C TYR A 536 55.53 -47.24 31.15
N GLU A 537 54.34 -47.37 30.56
CA GLU A 537 53.74 -46.32 29.71
C GLU A 537 53.55 -45.02 30.49
N ARG A 538 53.07 -45.12 31.74
CA ARG A 538 52.87 -43.94 32.59
C ARG A 538 54.20 -43.30 32.98
N MET A 539 55.22 -44.12 33.25
CA MET A 539 56.56 -43.65 33.55
C MET A 539 57.17 -42.88 32.37
N ARG A 540 57.08 -43.38 31.13
CA ARG A 540 57.58 -42.66 29.94
C ARG A 540 56.77 -41.43 29.58
N ALA A 541 55.45 -41.47 29.75
CA ALA A 541 54.58 -40.33 29.46
C ALA A 541 54.90 -39.11 30.35
N VAL A 542 55.37 -39.34 31.58
CA VAL A 542 55.64 -38.28 32.56
C VAL A 542 57.12 -37.94 32.69
N LEU A 543 58.01 -38.93 32.68
CA LEU A 543 59.44 -38.76 32.95
C LEU A 543 60.29 -38.72 31.68
N GLY A 544 59.65 -38.77 30.51
CA GLY A 544 60.27 -38.61 29.20
C GLY A 544 60.84 -39.90 28.61
N SER A 545 61.49 -39.77 27.46
CA SER A 545 61.94 -40.90 26.65
C SER A 545 63.11 -41.68 27.25
N GLU A 546 63.88 -41.08 28.17
CA GLU A 546 65.02 -41.68 28.90
C GLU A 546 64.58 -42.49 30.14
N ALA A 547 63.28 -42.58 30.41
CA ALA A 547 62.74 -43.41 31.48
C ALA A 547 62.59 -44.87 31.01
N ASP A 548 63.12 -45.82 31.78
CA ASP A 548 63.09 -47.26 31.46
C ASP A 548 62.77 -48.15 32.68
N MET A 549 62.31 -49.37 32.40
CA MET A 549 62.00 -50.41 33.38
C MET A 549 62.73 -51.70 33.03
N GLU A 550 63.55 -52.19 33.96
CA GLU A 550 64.29 -53.44 33.82
C GLU A 550 63.76 -54.52 34.77
N LEU A 551 63.75 -55.77 34.28
CA LEU A 551 63.35 -56.97 35.03
C LEU A 551 64.54 -57.92 35.12
N ALA A 552 64.84 -58.38 36.33
CA ALA A 552 65.86 -59.39 36.62
C ALA A 552 65.38 -60.33 37.74
N ASN A 553 65.95 -61.53 37.85
CA ASN A 553 65.83 -62.28 39.10
C ASN A 553 66.83 -61.69 40.09
N GLY A 554 66.34 -61.17 41.22
CA GLY A 554 67.15 -60.47 42.21
C GLY A 554 67.98 -61.40 43.07
N GLU A 555 68.97 -60.86 43.77
CA GLU A 555 69.85 -61.62 44.68
C GLU A 555 69.10 -62.25 45.86
N LEU A 556 67.89 -61.75 46.17
CA LEU A 556 66.97 -62.30 47.17
C LEU A 556 66.29 -63.60 46.70
N GLY A 557 66.39 -63.97 45.43
CA GLY A 557 65.83 -65.20 44.84
C GLY A 557 64.53 -65.01 44.04
N GLY A 558 63.84 -63.88 44.19
CA GLY A 558 62.59 -63.55 43.50
C GLY A 558 62.76 -62.54 42.35
N LEU A 559 61.68 -61.85 41.97
CA LEU A 559 61.70 -60.87 40.88
C LEU A 559 62.22 -59.52 41.41
N GLN A 560 63.10 -58.90 40.65
CA GLN A 560 63.56 -57.53 40.85
C GLN A 560 63.09 -56.67 39.68
N VAL A 561 62.40 -55.59 39.99
CA VAL A 561 61.98 -54.56 39.04
C VAL A 561 62.75 -53.28 39.33
N THR A 562 63.54 -52.81 38.37
CA THR A 562 64.33 -51.58 38.46
C THR A 562 63.72 -50.51 37.57
N LEU A 563 63.36 -49.37 38.14
CA LEU A 563 62.87 -48.17 37.45
C LEU A 563 63.98 -47.13 37.40
N ARG A 564 64.35 -46.66 36.21
CA ARG A 564 65.43 -45.66 36.04
C ARG A 564 65.00 -44.50 35.15
N TRP A 565 65.27 -43.26 35.56
CA TRP A 565 65.02 -42.06 34.76
C TRP A 565 65.95 -40.91 35.13
N LYS A 566 65.99 -39.87 34.29
CA LYS A 566 66.84 -38.69 34.47
C LYS A 566 66.20 -37.65 35.39
N VAL A 567 66.99 -37.04 36.28
CA VAL A 567 66.49 -36.01 37.20
C VAL A 567 66.38 -34.65 36.48
N VAL A 568 65.17 -34.16 36.21
CA VAL A 568 64.92 -32.84 35.59
C VAL A 568 64.74 -31.78 36.68
N ARG A 569 65.52 -30.69 36.62
CA ARG A 569 65.40 -29.55 37.56
C ARG A 569 64.42 -28.51 37.01
N GLU A 570 63.57 -28.02 37.90
CA GLU A 570 62.37 -27.21 37.70
C GLU A 570 62.64 -25.83 37.06
N GLN A 571 62.60 -25.74 35.73
CA GLN A 571 62.39 -24.52 34.95
C GLN A 571 61.76 -24.93 33.60
N GLU A 572 60.58 -24.38 33.27
CA GLU A 572 59.73 -24.61 32.07
C GLU A 572 58.59 -25.64 32.24
N VAL A 573 57.33 -25.16 32.35
CA VAL A 573 56.11 -25.61 31.62
C VAL A 573 54.88 -24.83 32.16
N THR A 574 54.31 -23.94 31.35
CA THR A 574 52.89 -23.51 31.48
C THR A 574 52.35 -23.17 30.10
N GLU A 575 51.46 -23.98 29.53
CA GLU A 575 50.43 -23.51 28.59
C GLU A 575 49.31 -24.55 28.35
N ILE A 576 48.08 -24.04 28.20
CA ILE A 576 46.84 -24.62 27.61
C ILE A 576 45.68 -24.99 28.58
N LEU A 577 44.64 -24.15 28.57
CA LEU A 577 43.19 -24.52 28.64
C LEU A 577 42.32 -23.34 28.13
N PRO A 578 41.29 -23.54 27.27
CA PRO A 578 40.48 -22.45 26.71
C PRO A 578 39.09 -22.28 27.37
N SER A 579 38.65 -21.01 27.47
CA SER A 579 37.33 -20.57 27.94
C SER A 579 36.49 -20.01 26.78
N GLN A 580 35.27 -20.53 26.55
CA GLN A 580 34.24 -19.84 25.77
C GLN A 580 32.85 -20.08 26.38
N LEU A 581 32.21 -18.99 26.84
CA LEU A 581 30.77 -18.68 26.80
C LEU A 581 30.52 -17.41 27.64
N GLN A 582 30.67 -16.23 27.03
CA GLN A 582 29.99 -15.00 27.46
C GLN A 582 29.60 -14.14 26.25
N GLU A 583 28.48 -13.46 26.42
CA GLU A 583 27.60 -12.79 25.47
C GLU A 583 28.27 -11.64 24.68
N LYS A 584 28.03 -11.60 23.37
CA LYS A 584 28.39 -10.47 22.49
C LYS A 584 27.34 -9.36 22.60
N LYS A 585 27.69 -8.27 23.29
CA LYS A 585 27.29 -6.91 22.88
C LYS A 585 28.23 -6.49 21.75
N ASN A 586 27.73 -6.39 20.53
CA ASN A 586 28.48 -5.85 19.40
C ASN A 586 28.52 -4.32 19.49
N THR A 587 29.64 -3.79 19.97
CA THR A 587 30.18 -2.52 19.48
C THR A 587 31.36 -2.90 18.58
N PRO A 588 31.40 -2.57 17.28
CA PRO A 588 32.55 -2.92 16.46
C PRO A 588 33.65 -1.88 16.68
N THR A 589 34.67 -2.26 17.46
CA THR A 589 36.01 -1.67 17.44
C THR A 589 36.97 -2.60 16.68
N GLY A 590 36.53 -3.13 15.54
CA GLY A 590 37.38 -3.83 14.59
C GLY A 590 37.93 -2.87 13.54
N PRO A 591 39.09 -3.15 12.91
CA PRO A 591 39.54 -2.40 11.74
C PRO A 591 38.46 -2.48 10.65
N ALA A 592 38.27 -1.38 9.91
CA ALA A 592 37.35 -1.33 8.78
C ALA A 592 37.65 -2.49 7.81
N PRO A 593 36.63 -3.15 7.25
CA PRO A 593 36.83 -4.26 6.32
C PRO A 593 37.62 -3.77 5.10
N SER A 594 38.72 -4.45 4.79
CA SER A 594 39.62 -4.05 3.70
C SER A 594 39.01 -4.37 2.33
N PHE A 595 38.80 -3.34 1.51
CA PHE A 595 38.31 -3.47 0.12
C PHE A 595 39.51 -3.39 -0.83
N ILE A 596 40.08 -4.55 -1.17
CA ILE A 596 41.30 -4.65 -1.98
C ILE A 596 40.95 -5.26 -3.34
N GLY A 597 41.42 -4.63 -4.42
CA GLY A 597 41.21 -5.15 -5.77
C GLY A 597 39.73 -5.22 -6.21
N GLY A 598 38.85 -4.42 -5.59
CA GLY A 598 37.43 -4.38 -5.92
C GLY A 598 36.55 -5.39 -5.16
N LYS A 599 37.09 -6.08 -4.15
CA LYS A 599 36.35 -7.06 -3.33
C LYS A 599 36.76 -6.98 -1.85
N TYR A 600 35.83 -7.27 -0.94
CA TYR A 600 36.12 -7.41 0.49
C TYR A 600 36.78 -8.77 0.79
N GLU A 601 37.87 -8.77 1.55
CA GLU A 601 38.61 -9.99 1.93
C GLU A 601 37.78 -10.95 2.79
N SER A 602 36.88 -10.40 3.63
CA SER A 602 35.89 -11.14 4.40
C SER A 602 34.49 -10.66 4.00
N PRO A 603 33.53 -11.56 3.70
CA PRO A 603 32.20 -11.15 3.31
C PRO A 603 31.57 -10.19 4.31
N VAL A 604 31.12 -9.04 3.83
CA VAL A 604 30.42 -8.02 4.63
C VAL A 604 28.92 -8.17 4.43
N VAL A 605 28.14 -7.87 5.47
CA VAL A 605 26.67 -7.93 5.42
C VAL A 605 26.13 -6.51 5.39
N LEU A 606 25.25 -6.22 4.43
CA LEU A 606 24.50 -4.98 4.32
C LEU A 606 23.02 -5.27 4.61
N THR A 607 22.46 -4.66 5.64
CA THR A 607 21.04 -4.86 5.99
C THR A 607 20.14 -3.83 5.32
N THR A 608 18.99 -4.29 4.83
CA THR A 608 17.97 -3.44 4.17
C THR A 608 16.57 -4.00 4.40
N VAL A 609 15.55 -3.33 3.87
CA VAL A 609 14.15 -3.78 3.84
C VAL A 609 13.63 -3.70 2.40
N GLY A 610 12.73 -4.61 2.02
CA GLY A 610 12.30 -4.74 0.61
C GLY A 610 10.95 -4.09 0.35
N HIS A 611 10.92 -3.04 -0.47
CA HIS A 611 9.68 -2.47 -1.02
C HIS A 611 9.48 -2.95 -2.46
N LEU A 612 8.77 -4.07 -2.59
CA LEU A 612 8.62 -4.79 -3.86
C LEU A 612 7.57 -4.16 -4.77
N TYR A 613 7.91 -3.99 -6.05
CA TYR A 613 6.91 -3.72 -7.09
C TYR A 613 5.95 -4.92 -7.24
N PRO A 614 4.66 -4.71 -7.54
CA PRO A 614 3.70 -5.80 -7.70
C PRO A 614 4.04 -6.79 -8.82
N ASP A 615 4.73 -6.32 -9.85
CA ASP A 615 5.11 -7.06 -11.07
C ASP A 615 6.56 -7.57 -11.03
N ILE A 616 7.11 -7.79 -9.83
CA ILE A 616 8.44 -8.38 -9.67
C ILE A 616 8.35 -9.90 -9.78
N ASP A 617 9.10 -10.48 -10.71
CA ASP A 617 9.13 -11.92 -10.95
C ASP A 617 10.49 -12.51 -10.60
N PHE A 618 10.48 -13.64 -9.89
CA PHE A 618 11.68 -14.44 -9.60
C PHE A 618 11.64 -15.76 -10.37
N LYS A 619 12.81 -16.32 -10.66
CA LYS A 619 12.94 -17.62 -11.36
C LYS A 619 13.75 -18.60 -10.55
N ASN A 620 13.70 -19.87 -10.92
CA ASN A 620 14.55 -20.90 -10.33
C ASN A 620 14.41 -21.03 -8.79
N GLY A 621 13.23 -20.69 -8.25
CA GLY A 621 12.97 -20.69 -6.80
C GLY A 621 13.66 -19.57 -6.02
N GLU A 622 14.08 -18.50 -6.70
CA GLU A 622 14.74 -17.34 -6.10
C GLU A 622 13.78 -16.43 -5.34
N ASP A 623 14.38 -15.58 -4.49
CA ASP A 623 13.74 -14.47 -3.80
C ASP A 623 14.74 -13.32 -3.61
N LEU A 624 14.36 -12.25 -2.90
CA LEU A 624 15.28 -11.14 -2.61
C LEU A 624 16.52 -11.54 -1.80
N GLN A 625 16.45 -12.60 -0.98
CA GLN A 625 17.60 -13.05 -0.19
C GLN A 625 18.59 -13.84 -1.05
N SER A 626 18.09 -14.65 -1.98
CA SER A 626 18.89 -15.49 -2.86
C SER A 626 18.38 -15.40 -4.29
N ASN A 627 19.02 -14.51 -5.07
CA ASN A 627 18.76 -14.33 -6.49
C ASN A 627 20.08 -14.18 -7.27
N VAL A 628 19.95 -14.05 -8.59
CA VAL A 628 21.10 -13.86 -9.49
C VAL A 628 21.98 -12.67 -9.09
N LEU A 629 21.41 -11.56 -8.63
CA LEU A 629 22.17 -10.39 -8.21
C LEU A 629 22.82 -10.56 -6.83
N SER A 630 22.12 -11.15 -5.85
CA SER A 630 22.71 -11.35 -4.52
C SER A 630 23.95 -12.26 -4.59
N ARG A 631 23.90 -13.31 -5.42
CA ARG A 631 25.08 -14.16 -5.70
C ARG A 631 26.17 -13.42 -6.47
N LEU A 632 25.80 -12.57 -7.43
CA LEU A 632 26.77 -11.76 -8.18
C LEU A 632 27.52 -10.78 -7.26
N PHE A 633 26.82 -10.07 -6.38
CA PHE A 633 27.45 -9.12 -5.46
C PHE A 633 28.30 -9.81 -4.40
N GLU A 634 27.91 -10.99 -3.93
CA GLU A 634 28.73 -11.80 -3.04
C GLU A 634 30.01 -12.30 -3.75
N ASP A 635 29.92 -12.74 -5.01
CA ASP A 635 31.09 -13.15 -5.80
C ASP A 635 32.02 -11.97 -6.15
N LYS A 636 31.48 -10.87 -6.67
CA LYS A 636 32.27 -9.75 -7.21
C LYS A 636 32.77 -8.81 -6.13
N LEU A 637 31.92 -8.47 -5.16
CA LEU A 637 32.23 -7.46 -4.15
C LEU A 637 32.48 -8.07 -2.77
N GLY A 638 32.03 -9.30 -2.51
CA GLY A 638 32.02 -9.85 -1.16
C GLY A 638 30.95 -9.19 -0.27
N ILE A 639 29.89 -8.65 -0.89
CA ILE A 639 28.78 -8.00 -0.18
C ILE A 639 27.57 -8.93 -0.20
N LYS A 640 27.06 -9.27 0.98
CA LYS A 640 25.80 -10.00 1.15
C LYS A 640 24.71 -9.05 1.62
N VAL A 641 23.67 -8.89 0.81
CA VAL A 641 22.49 -8.09 1.18
C VAL A 641 21.56 -8.97 2.01
N ASN A 642 21.12 -8.48 3.17
CA ASN A 642 20.19 -9.16 4.07
C ASN A 642 18.92 -8.33 4.24
N TYR A 643 17.80 -8.82 3.70
CA TYR A 643 16.51 -8.16 3.84
C TYR A 643 15.87 -8.55 5.18
N LEU A 644 15.59 -7.58 6.05
CA LEU A 644 14.98 -7.87 7.36
C LEU A 644 13.51 -8.30 7.24
N TRP A 645 12.82 -7.72 6.26
CA TRP A 645 11.45 -8.04 5.88
C TRP A 645 11.16 -7.42 4.51
N THR A 646 10.07 -7.85 3.89
CA THR A 646 9.58 -7.32 2.62
C THR A 646 8.11 -6.93 2.72
N THR A 647 7.69 -6.01 1.86
CA THR A 647 6.29 -5.63 1.61
C THR A 647 6.09 -5.52 0.11
N THR A 648 4.92 -5.94 -0.38
CA THR A 648 4.50 -5.79 -1.78
C THR A 648 3.46 -4.67 -1.87
N GLY A 649 3.54 -3.86 -2.92
CA GLY A 649 2.53 -2.83 -3.21
C GLY A 649 2.69 -1.54 -2.41
N ASP A 650 1.63 -1.18 -1.67
CA ASP A 650 1.38 0.13 -1.04
C ASP A 650 2.57 0.67 -0.22
N GLU A 651 3.05 1.87 -0.58
CA GLU A 651 4.15 2.56 0.10
C GLU A 651 3.80 2.91 1.54
N ASP A 652 2.53 3.16 1.86
CA ASP A 652 2.12 3.49 3.22
C ASP A 652 2.31 2.33 4.18
N VAL A 653 2.10 1.09 3.72
CA VAL A 653 2.37 -0.11 4.52
C VAL A 653 3.86 -0.23 4.82
N TYR A 654 4.70 0.08 3.84
CA TYR A 654 6.16 0.08 3.98
C TYR A 654 6.64 1.16 4.97
N ILE A 655 6.18 2.40 4.80
CA ILE A 655 6.51 3.55 5.65
C ILE A 655 6.00 3.34 7.09
N ASN A 656 4.77 2.84 7.27
CA ASN A 656 4.20 2.58 8.60
C ASN A 656 4.99 1.52 9.39
N LYS A 657 5.53 0.50 8.71
CA LYS A 657 6.45 -0.46 9.35
C LYS A 657 7.74 0.20 9.80
N LEU A 658 8.36 1.04 8.96
CA LEU A 658 9.55 1.80 9.33
C LEU A 658 9.31 2.72 10.53
N ASN A 659 8.19 3.47 10.53
CA ASN A 659 7.77 4.30 11.65
C ASN A 659 7.60 3.48 12.94
N THR A 660 7.05 2.27 12.83
CA THR A 660 6.90 1.35 13.97
C THR A 660 8.27 0.91 14.53
N LEU A 661 9.27 0.65 13.68
CA LEU A 661 10.63 0.31 14.14
C LEU A 661 11.23 1.46 14.96
N ILE A 662 11.11 2.70 14.46
CA ILE A 662 11.58 3.90 15.17
C ILE A 662 10.84 4.08 16.50
N ALA A 663 9.50 3.99 16.48
CA ALA A 663 8.68 4.20 17.67
C ALA A 663 8.89 3.12 18.75
N THR A 664 9.22 1.89 18.35
CA THR A 664 9.51 0.77 19.28
C THR A 664 10.97 0.71 19.73
N GLY A 665 11.83 1.60 19.23
CA GLY A 665 13.26 1.62 19.54
C GLY A 665 14.04 0.42 18.98
N GLN A 666 13.49 -0.26 17.97
CA GLN A 666 14.20 -1.33 17.26
C GLN A 666 15.22 -0.73 16.30
N SER A 667 16.33 -1.46 16.05
CA SER A 667 17.35 -1.02 15.11
C SER A 667 16.79 -1.02 13.69
N LEU A 668 16.87 0.14 13.03
CA LEU A 668 16.65 0.24 11.58
C LEU A 668 17.74 -0.53 10.81
N PRO A 669 17.45 -0.99 9.58
CA PRO A 669 18.48 -1.52 8.69
C PRO A 669 19.55 -0.48 8.36
N ASP A 670 20.68 -0.89 7.80
CA ASP A 670 21.76 0.00 7.37
C ASP A 670 21.29 0.98 6.29
N ILE A 671 20.49 0.48 5.33
CA ILE A 671 19.98 1.21 4.17
C ILE A 671 18.46 1.13 4.13
N VAL A 672 17.82 2.24 3.78
CA VAL A 672 16.38 2.34 3.53
C VAL A 672 16.17 3.06 2.20
N THR A 673 15.37 2.47 1.31
CA THR A 673 15.02 3.08 0.02
C THR A 673 13.58 3.57 0.04
N PHE A 674 13.31 4.71 -0.58
CA PHE A 674 12.00 5.36 -0.71
C PHE A 674 11.65 5.58 -2.19
N LYS A 675 10.35 5.50 -2.56
CA LYS A 675 9.86 5.71 -3.93
C LYS A 675 9.41 7.15 -4.21
N GLY A 676 9.91 8.12 -3.45
CA GLY A 676 9.63 9.54 -3.69
C GLY A 676 8.39 10.09 -2.97
N GLY A 677 7.55 9.28 -2.30
CA GLY A 677 6.32 9.76 -1.65
C GLY A 677 6.52 10.76 -0.49
N GLN A 678 5.51 11.62 -0.25
CA GLN A 678 5.51 12.63 0.83
C GLN A 678 5.65 12.01 2.23
N ASN A 679 5.16 10.78 2.42
CA ASN A 679 5.16 10.10 3.72
C ASN A 679 6.58 9.73 4.22
N MET A 680 7.63 9.95 3.42
CA MET A 680 9.01 9.78 3.87
C MET A 680 9.52 10.92 4.76
N TYR A 681 8.96 12.14 4.67
CA TYR A 681 9.53 13.31 5.34
C TYR A 681 9.58 13.18 6.87
N PRO A 682 8.55 12.65 7.56
CA PRO A 682 8.65 12.37 8.99
C PRO A 682 9.82 11.45 9.36
N LEU A 683 10.09 10.42 8.53
CA LEU A 683 11.20 9.50 8.73
C LEU A 683 12.55 10.22 8.56
N LEU A 684 12.71 11.01 7.50
CA LEU A 684 13.94 11.77 7.26
C LEU A 684 14.19 12.84 8.35
N ARG A 685 13.12 13.41 8.93
CA ARG A 685 13.19 14.38 10.05
C ARG A 685 13.41 13.73 11.42
N SER A 686 13.21 12.42 11.56
CA SER A 686 13.29 11.70 12.85
C SER A 686 14.68 11.66 13.49
N GLY A 687 15.73 11.99 12.73
CA GLY A 687 17.13 11.84 13.15
C GLY A 687 17.67 10.41 13.02
N ALA A 688 16.88 9.48 12.49
CA ALA A 688 17.29 8.11 12.21
C ALA A 688 18.35 7.97 11.10
N PHE A 689 18.41 8.94 10.20
CA PHE A 689 19.32 8.96 9.05
C PHE A 689 20.37 10.06 9.20
N ARG A 690 21.52 9.86 8.57
CA ARG A 690 22.62 10.84 8.59
C ARG A 690 22.70 11.66 7.30
N ASP A 691 23.42 12.77 7.38
CA ASP A 691 23.80 13.55 6.20
C ASP A 691 24.66 12.70 5.26
N VAL A 692 24.20 12.53 4.02
CA VAL A 692 24.84 11.74 2.98
C VAL A 692 25.68 12.58 2.03
N GLY A 693 25.61 13.91 2.09
CA GLY A 693 26.28 14.79 1.13
C GLY A 693 27.80 14.64 1.14
N GLN A 694 28.42 14.66 2.32
CA GLN A 694 29.86 14.43 2.47
C GLN A 694 30.26 13.00 2.11
N LEU A 695 29.43 12.02 2.44
CA LEU A 695 29.68 10.61 2.11
C LEU A 695 29.66 10.39 0.59
N PHE A 696 28.71 11.00 -0.10
CA PHE A 696 28.61 10.97 -1.56
C PHE A 696 29.86 11.57 -2.21
N GLU A 697 30.30 12.74 -1.74
CA GLU A 697 31.54 13.35 -2.23
C GLU A 697 32.79 12.53 -1.92
N GLN A 698 32.82 11.77 -0.84
CA GLN A 698 33.97 10.96 -0.49
C GLN A 698 34.03 9.64 -1.26
N TYR A 699 32.90 8.94 -1.44
CA TYR A 699 32.88 7.54 -1.84
C TYR A 699 32.22 7.25 -3.20
N ALA A 700 31.37 8.13 -3.74
CA ALA A 700 30.72 7.87 -5.02
C ALA A 700 31.72 7.91 -6.20
N SER A 701 31.52 7.04 -7.20
CA SER A 701 32.38 6.95 -8.37
C SER A 701 32.29 8.23 -9.22
N PRO A 702 33.33 8.57 -10.01
CA PRO A 702 33.28 9.72 -10.91
C PRO A 702 32.08 9.68 -11.87
N LYS A 703 31.69 8.49 -12.32
CA LYS A 703 30.55 8.29 -13.22
C LYS A 703 29.22 8.59 -12.54
N TRP A 704 29.04 8.12 -11.31
CA TRP A 704 27.84 8.42 -10.53
C TRP A 704 27.73 9.92 -10.19
N LYS A 705 28.85 10.56 -9.82
CA LYS A 705 28.90 12.01 -9.60
C LYS A 705 28.58 12.80 -10.86
N ALA A 706 29.12 12.39 -12.01
CA ALA A 706 28.83 13.02 -13.29
C ALA A 706 27.36 12.88 -13.71
N ALA A 707 26.71 11.75 -13.39
CA ALA A 707 25.28 11.57 -13.59
C ALA A 707 24.47 12.55 -12.71
N MET A 708 24.80 12.62 -11.42
CA MET A 708 24.14 13.52 -10.47
C MET A 708 24.34 15.00 -10.80
N ALA A 709 25.49 15.37 -11.38
CA ALA A 709 25.75 16.73 -11.83
C ALA A 709 24.91 17.17 -13.04
N GLN A 710 24.26 16.24 -13.75
CA GLN A 710 23.32 16.57 -14.84
C GLN A 710 21.92 16.95 -14.33
N ALA A 711 21.58 16.59 -13.10
CA ALA A 711 20.29 16.88 -12.47
C ALA A 711 20.48 17.27 -10.99
N PRO A 712 21.24 18.35 -10.69
CA PRO A 712 21.53 18.76 -9.32
C PRO A 712 20.28 19.07 -8.49
N GLU A 713 19.18 19.50 -9.12
CA GLU A 713 17.87 19.75 -8.53
C GLU A 713 17.26 18.52 -7.86
N SER A 714 17.67 17.30 -8.25
CA SER A 714 17.19 16.05 -7.64
C SER A 714 17.49 15.99 -6.13
N TRP A 715 18.49 16.75 -5.66
CA TRP A 715 18.82 16.83 -4.23
C TRP A 715 17.79 17.62 -3.44
N ASP A 716 17.11 18.59 -4.05
CA ASP A 716 16.27 19.58 -3.38
C ASP A 716 15.18 18.91 -2.52
N ARG A 717 14.58 17.84 -3.05
CA ARG A 717 13.53 17.02 -2.41
C ARG A 717 13.98 16.34 -1.14
N TYR A 718 15.26 16.04 -1.02
CA TYR A 718 15.85 15.29 0.10
C TYR A 718 16.75 16.16 0.99
N MET A 719 16.68 17.49 0.81
CA MET A 719 17.32 18.44 1.70
C MET A 719 16.41 18.81 2.87
N ILE A 720 16.88 18.59 4.10
CA ILE A 720 16.17 18.97 5.32
C ILE A 720 17.13 19.79 6.18
N ASN A 721 16.73 21.02 6.52
CA ASN A 721 17.54 21.95 7.31
C ASN A 721 18.96 22.13 6.74
N GLY A 722 19.08 22.19 5.40
CA GLY A 722 20.35 22.35 4.69
C GLY A 722 21.24 21.10 4.61
N LYS A 723 20.76 19.94 5.08
CA LYS A 723 21.49 18.66 5.00
C LYS A 723 20.86 17.75 3.96
N LYS A 724 21.69 17.05 3.18
CA LYS A 724 21.25 16.01 2.24
C LYS A 724 20.94 14.75 3.05
N MET A 725 19.67 14.40 3.22
CA MET A 725 19.25 13.29 4.10
C MET A 725 19.10 11.95 3.38
N ALA A 726 18.94 11.97 2.06
CA ALA A 726 18.90 10.78 1.21
C ALA A 726 19.55 11.08 -0.14
N ILE A 727 20.09 10.05 -0.79
CA ILE A 727 20.74 10.13 -2.10
C ILE A 727 19.67 9.88 -3.18
N PRO A 728 19.42 10.83 -4.10
CA PRO A 728 18.43 10.65 -5.16
C PRO A 728 18.79 9.47 -6.05
N ILE A 729 17.76 8.74 -6.50
CA ILE A 729 17.89 7.70 -7.51
C ILE A 729 17.43 8.29 -8.85
N LEU A 730 18.38 8.52 -9.74
CA LEU A 730 18.16 9.19 -11.01
C LEU A 730 17.43 8.30 -12.02
N ASP A 731 16.56 8.92 -12.81
CA ASP A 731 15.90 8.35 -13.99
C ASP A 731 16.42 9.02 -15.28
N GLY A 732 16.03 8.49 -16.43
CA GLY A 732 16.28 9.11 -17.73
C GLY A 732 15.37 10.33 -17.94
N ASN A 733 15.96 11.45 -18.35
CA ASN A 733 15.21 12.63 -18.74
C ASN A 733 14.21 12.27 -19.84
N MET A 734 13.00 12.79 -19.68
CA MET A 734 11.91 12.65 -20.65
C MET A 734 11.39 11.21 -20.84
N ASN A 735 11.96 10.21 -20.14
CA ASN A 735 11.63 8.80 -20.35
C ASN A 735 10.18 8.46 -20.02
N SER A 736 9.56 9.17 -19.09
CA SER A 736 8.15 8.97 -18.71
C SER A 736 7.26 10.16 -19.09
N ASN A 737 7.75 11.03 -19.97
CA ASN A 737 6.93 12.11 -20.51
C ASN A 737 5.81 11.54 -21.39
N GLU A 738 4.66 12.20 -21.33
CA GLU A 738 3.42 11.66 -21.87
C GLU A 738 3.18 12.07 -23.33
N VAL A 739 2.55 11.18 -24.07
CA VAL A 739 2.08 11.44 -25.43
C VAL A 739 0.63 11.01 -25.54
N LEU A 740 -0.06 11.50 -26.56
CA LEU A 740 -1.41 11.08 -26.87
C LEU A 740 -1.34 9.81 -27.73
N TYR A 741 -1.85 8.69 -27.22
CA TYR A 741 -2.04 7.49 -28.02
C TYR A 741 -3.45 7.46 -28.60
N ILE A 742 -3.55 7.15 -29.89
CA ILE A 742 -4.84 7.07 -30.60
C ILE A 742 -4.91 5.75 -31.37
N ARG A 743 -6.09 5.12 -31.35
CA ARG A 743 -6.45 3.98 -32.20
C ARG A 743 -6.42 4.38 -33.67
N GLN A 744 -5.30 4.12 -34.32
CA GLN A 744 -5.08 4.38 -35.74
C GLN A 744 -6.08 3.61 -36.60
N ASP A 745 -6.40 2.37 -36.23
CA ASP A 745 -7.39 1.58 -36.95
C ASP A 745 -8.80 2.19 -36.90
N TRP A 746 -9.14 2.90 -35.81
CA TRP A 746 -10.40 3.63 -35.70
C TRP A 746 -10.42 4.89 -36.56
N LEU A 747 -9.32 5.66 -36.56
CA LEU A 747 -9.16 6.81 -37.46
C LEU A 747 -9.29 6.39 -38.93
N ASP A 748 -8.60 5.32 -39.32
CA ASP A 748 -8.63 4.79 -40.68
C ASP A 748 -10.05 4.34 -41.08
N LYS A 749 -10.74 3.62 -40.20
CA LYS A 749 -12.10 3.10 -40.44
C LYS A 749 -13.12 4.24 -40.64
N LEU A 750 -13.00 5.31 -39.86
CA LEU A 750 -13.91 6.46 -39.90
C LEU A 750 -13.48 7.55 -40.90
N GLY A 751 -12.33 7.40 -41.55
CA GLY A 751 -11.80 8.40 -42.49
C GLY A 751 -11.39 9.72 -41.81
N LEU A 752 -10.95 9.66 -40.56
CA LEU A 752 -10.56 10.80 -39.74
C LEU A 752 -9.04 10.99 -39.74
N SER A 753 -8.59 12.21 -39.45
CA SER A 753 -7.17 12.51 -39.20
C SER A 753 -6.93 12.67 -37.70
N ALA A 754 -5.69 12.45 -37.26
CA ALA A 754 -5.33 12.67 -35.87
C ALA A 754 -5.48 14.17 -35.50
N PRO A 755 -6.07 14.49 -34.34
CA PRO A 755 -6.34 15.86 -33.94
C PRO A 755 -5.06 16.59 -33.53
N SER A 756 -4.95 17.87 -33.93
CA SER A 756 -3.87 18.77 -33.54
C SER A 756 -4.32 19.83 -32.52
N THR A 757 -5.63 20.03 -32.39
CA THR A 757 -6.25 20.96 -31.45
C THR A 757 -7.29 20.26 -30.55
N ILE A 758 -7.59 20.83 -29.39
CA ILE A 758 -8.63 20.32 -28.48
C ILE A 758 -10.01 20.25 -29.17
N ASP A 759 -10.35 21.22 -30.03
CA ASP A 759 -11.61 21.22 -30.77
C ASP A 759 -11.67 20.10 -31.82
N GLU A 760 -10.56 19.84 -32.53
CA GLU A 760 -10.46 18.68 -33.42
C GLU A 760 -10.55 17.36 -32.63
N MET A 761 -9.94 17.31 -31.45
CA MET A 761 -9.99 16.14 -30.57
C MET A 761 -11.43 15.84 -30.13
N GLU A 762 -12.23 16.87 -29.81
CA GLU A 762 -13.66 16.68 -29.52
C GLU A 762 -14.41 16.06 -30.70
N ASN A 763 -14.16 16.50 -31.93
CA ASN A 763 -14.80 15.92 -33.12
C ASN A 763 -14.42 14.46 -33.32
N VAL A 764 -13.16 14.09 -33.07
CA VAL A 764 -12.71 12.70 -33.17
C VAL A 764 -13.30 11.85 -32.04
N MET A 765 -13.37 12.37 -30.81
CA MET A 765 -14.03 11.67 -29.69
C MET A 765 -15.53 11.47 -29.94
N ASP A 766 -16.22 12.48 -30.50
CA ASP A 766 -17.63 12.37 -30.90
C ASP A 766 -17.84 11.22 -31.88
N ALA A 767 -16.98 11.14 -32.90
CA ALA A 767 -17.01 10.06 -33.88
C ALA A 767 -16.70 8.70 -33.25
N PHE A 768 -15.76 8.62 -32.30
CA PHE A 768 -15.42 7.38 -31.59
C PHE A 768 -16.55 6.88 -30.69
N VAL A 769 -17.37 7.76 -30.14
CA VAL A 769 -18.52 7.39 -29.30
C VAL A 769 -19.76 7.07 -30.12
N HIS A 770 -20.00 7.80 -31.21
CA HIS A 770 -21.29 7.76 -31.91
C HIS A 770 -21.29 7.10 -33.30
N LEU A 771 -20.13 6.75 -33.86
CA LEU A 771 -20.03 6.12 -35.20
C LEU A 771 -19.55 4.65 -35.17
N ASP A 772 -19.68 3.96 -34.04
CA ASP A 772 -19.39 2.53 -33.88
C ASP A 772 -18.03 2.09 -34.50
N PRO A 773 -16.91 2.64 -33.99
CA PRO A 773 -15.60 2.33 -34.54
C PRO A 773 -15.19 0.87 -34.30
N ASP A 774 -15.70 0.20 -33.26
CA ASP A 774 -15.42 -1.22 -33.02
C ASP A 774 -16.33 -2.16 -33.84
N GLY A 775 -17.44 -1.65 -34.40
CA GLY A 775 -18.29 -2.36 -35.36
C GLY A 775 -19.22 -3.38 -34.70
N ASN A 776 -19.49 -3.23 -33.40
CA ASN A 776 -20.32 -4.16 -32.64
C ASN A 776 -21.82 -3.78 -32.63
N GLY A 777 -22.17 -2.60 -33.17
CA GLY A 777 -23.52 -2.07 -33.25
C GLY A 777 -24.10 -1.54 -31.94
N LYS A 778 -23.27 -1.23 -30.95
CA LYS A 778 -23.64 -0.67 -29.64
C LYS A 778 -22.86 0.59 -29.34
N ASP A 779 -23.53 1.54 -28.68
CA ASP A 779 -22.89 2.74 -28.15
C ASP A 779 -22.20 2.41 -26.81
N ASP A 780 -21.09 1.67 -26.88
CA ASP A 780 -20.33 1.20 -25.71
C ASP A 780 -18.83 1.54 -25.75
N THR A 781 -18.44 2.45 -26.65
CA THR A 781 -17.08 2.97 -26.80
C THR A 781 -16.94 4.36 -26.17
N TYR A 782 -15.73 4.67 -25.74
CA TYR A 782 -15.33 5.97 -25.18
C TYR A 782 -14.33 6.66 -26.10
N GLY A 783 -14.41 7.99 -26.15
CA GLY A 783 -13.45 8.81 -26.88
C GLY A 783 -12.07 8.77 -26.23
N LEU A 784 -12.01 8.96 -24.91
CA LEU A 784 -10.77 9.11 -24.15
C LEU A 784 -10.84 8.33 -22.81
N SER A 785 -9.79 7.60 -22.51
CA SER A 785 -9.56 6.97 -21.21
C SER A 785 -8.81 7.94 -20.28
N ILE A 786 -9.39 8.25 -19.12
CA ILE A 786 -8.76 9.08 -18.07
C ILE A 786 -9.00 8.51 -16.66
N SER A 787 -8.10 8.83 -15.75
CA SER A 787 -8.26 8.66 -14.30
C SER A 787 -8.56 10.01 -13.66
N LEU A 788 -9.52 10.05 -12.74
CA LEU A 788 -9.88 11.23 -11.96
C LEU A 788 -9.89 10.97 -10.44
N LYS A 789 -9.53 9.75 -10.01
CA LYS A 789 -9.64 9.33 -8.62
C LYS A 789 -8.70 10.08 -7.69
N ASN A 790 -7.41 10.07 -8.00
CA ASN A 790 -6.38 10.57 -7.08
C ASN A 790 -6.04 12.04 -7.33
N SER A 791 -6.04 12.47 -8.59
CA SER A 791 -5.64 13.80 -9.04
C SER A 791 -6.05 13.98 -10.50
N PHE A 792 -6.03 15.22 -11.01
CA PHE A 792 -6.13 15.50 -12.44
C PHE A 792 -4.76 15.41 -13.14
N PHE A 793 -3.66 15.54 -12.39
CA PHE A 793 -2.27 15.42 -12.83
C PHE A 793 -1.70 14.07 -12.38
N THR A 794 -1.82 13.07 -13.24
CA THR A 794 -1.50 11.67 -12.89
C THR A 794 -0.40 11.12 -13.78
N TRP A 795 0.18 9.97 -13.41
CA TRP A 795 1.31 9.41 -14.14
C TRP A 795 0.94 8.59 -15.38
N MET A 796 -0.35 8.30 -15.56
CA MET A 796 -0.92 7.55 -16.68
C MET A 796 -2.43 7.75 -16.70
N SER A 797 -3.04 7.73 -17.89
CA SER A 797 -4.45 8.11 -18.07
C SER A 797 -4.69 9.56 -17.62
N ASP A 798 -3.74 10.44 -17.92
CA ASP A 798 -3.70 11.81 -17.41
C ASP A 798 -4.81 12.71 -17.99
N ALA A 799 -5.40 13.54 -17.12
CA ALA A 799 -6.37 14.56 -17.51
C ALA A 799 -5.76 15.99 -17.45
N GLY A 800 -4.54 16.12 -16.92
CA GLY A 800 -3.82 17.36 -16.71
C GLY A 800 -3.60 18.12 -18.00
N PHE A 801 -3.40 17.40 -19.11
CA PHE A 801 -3.23 18.01 -20.43
C PHE A 801 -4.40 18.91 -20.88
N VAL A 802 -5.62 18.63 -20.39
CA VAL A 802 -6.81 19.46 -20.67
C VAL A 802 -6.67 20.85 -20.05
N PHE A 803 -6.06 20.94 -18.88
CA PHE A 803 -5.76 22.21 -18.23
C PHE A 803 -4.56 22.90 -18.88
N GLY A 804 -3.53 22.13 -19.23
CA GLY A 804 -2.35 22.63 -19.94
C GLY A 804 -2.67 23.30 -21.27
N ALA A 805 -3.74 22.88 -21.94
CA ALA A 805 -4.29 23.55 -23.13
C ALA A 805 -4.73 25.02 -22.88
N TYR A 806 -4.94 25.40 -21.62
CA TYR A 806 -5.29 26.75 -21.19
C TYR A 806 -4.16 27.47 -20.42
N GLY A 807 -2.98 26.85 -20.33
CA GLY A 807 -1.73 27.48 -19.87
C GLY A 807 -1.22 27.02 -18.51
N GLU A 808 -2.08 26.49 -17.63
CA GLU A 808 -1.70 26.05 -16.28
C GLU A 808 -1.99 24.57 -16.08
N MET A 809 -1.23 23.94 -15.19
CA MET A 809 -1.43 22.54 -14.80
C MET A 809 -1.88 22.47 -13.35
N PRO A 810 -2.88 21.65 -13.00
CA PRO A 810 -3.24 21.44 -11.61
C PRO A 810 -2.10 20.72 -10.86
N ASP A 811 -2.14 20.86 -9.54
CA ASP A 811 -1.35 20.14 -8.53
C ASP A 811 0.16 20.41 -8.51
N ILE A 812 0.65 21.27 -9.39
CA ILE A 812 2.06 21.68 -9.45
C ILE A 812 2.23 23.16 -9.15
N TRP A 813 3.43 23.55 -8.71
CA TRP A 813 3.84 24.95 -8.64
C TRP A 813 4.50 25.37 -9.95
N SER A 814 4.04 26.49 -10.49
CA SER A 814 4.58 27.09 -11.72
C SER A 814 5.17 28.46 -11.40
N THR A 815 6.22 28.84 -12.11
CA THR A 815 6.79 30.18 -12.04
C THR A 815 6.04 31.13 -12.97
N ASP A 816 5.61 32.27 -12.46
CA ASP A 816 5.04 33.34 -13.27
C ASP A 816 6.12 34.18 -13.99
N ASP A 817 5.68 35.16 -14.79
CA ASP A 817 6.56 36.08 -15.53
C ASP A 817 7.48 36.93 -14.62
N GLU A 818 7.15 37.02 -13.33
CA GLU A 818 7.87 37.81 -12.32
C GLU A 818 8.86 36.96 -11.50
N GLY A 819 8.94 35.65 -11.80
CA GLY A 819 9.83 34.72 -11.10
C GLY A 819 9.25 34.16 -9.80
N ILE A 820 7.97 34.40 -9.52
CA ILE A 820 7.29 33.98 -8.29
C ILE A 820 6.58 32.65 -8.54
N LEU A 821 6.69 31.73 -7.58
CA LEU A 821 5.96 30.47 -7.63
C LEU A 821 4.50 30.67 -7.22
N SER A 822 3.60 30.13 -8.04
CA SER A 822 2.16 30.09 -7.80
C SER A 822 1.64 28.67 -7.96
N TYR A 823 0.62 28.32 -7.16
CA TYR A 823 0.05 26.97 -7.18
C TYR A 823 -0.99 26.85 -8.29
N GLY A 824 -0.86 25.82 -9.13
CA GLY A 824 -1.65 25.66 -10.35
C GLY A 824 -3.15 25.45 -10.11
N SER A 825 -3.53 24.66 -9.11
CA SER A 825 -4.95 24.30 -8.85
C SER A 825 -5.84 25.47 -8.42
N VAL A 826 -5.25 26.61 -8.05
CA VAL A 826 -5.98 27.83 -7.67
C VAL A 826 -5.98 28.90 -8.76
N GLN A 827 -5.38 28.64 -9.91
CA GLN A 827 -5.30 29.62 -10.99
C GLN A 827 -6.64 29.81 -11.72
N PRO A 828 -6.96 31.03 -12.18
CA PRO A 828 -8.22 31.30 -12.88
C PRO A 828 -8.43 30.45 -14.16
N SER A 829 -7.35 30.07 -14.85
CA SER A 829 -7.35 29.26 -16.07
C SER A 829 -7.87 27.83 -15.86
N ILE A 830 -7.84 27.32 -14.62
CA ILE A 830 -8.37 26.00 -14.27
C ILE A 830 -9.87 25.89 -14.60
N ARG A 831 -10.62 26.99 -14.53
CA ARG A 831 -12.06 27.01 -14.87
C ARG A 831 -12.34 26.51 -16.29
N GLN A 832 -11.48 26.86 -17.24
CA GLN A 832 -11.62 26.47 -18.64
C GLN A 832 -11.42 24.96 -18.78
N GLY A 833 -10.41 24.41 -18.12
CA GLY A 833 -10.18 22.96 -18.04
C GLY A 833 -11.37 22.21 -17.44
N LEU A 834 -11.89 22.68 -16.29
CA LEU A 834 -13.07 22.10 -15.64
C LEU A 834 -14.32 22.15 -16.54
N THR A 835 -14.51 23.26 -17.26
CA THR A 835 -15.63 23.41 -18.21
C THR A 835 -15.53 22.41 -19.36
N THR A 836 -14.32 22.18 -19.87
CA THR A 836 -14.07 21.21 -20.94
C THR A 836 -14.25 19.78 -20.45
N LEU A 837 -13.68 19.40 -19.31
CA LEU A 837 -13.88 18.06 -18.72
C LEU A 837 -15.35 17.79 -18.38
N LYS A 838 -16.05 18.78 -17.81
CA LYS A 838 -17.50 18.68 -17.58
C LYS A 838 -18.27 18.41 -18.86
N ARG A 839 -17.97 19.16 -19.93
CA ARG A 839 -18.59 18.97 -21.25
C ARG A 839 -18.30 17.56 -21.80
N TRP A 840 -17.08 17.05 -21.66
CA TRP A 840 -16.71 15.70 -22.11
C TRP A 840 -17.41 14.61 -21.31
N MET A 841 -17.57 14.80 -20.00
CA MET A 841 -18.30 13.90 -19.11
C MET A 841 -19.80 13.86 -19.47
N GLU A 842 -20.43 15.03 -19.68
CA GLU A 842 -21.84 15.15 -20.09
C GLU A 842 -22.13 14.50 -21.44
N ARG A 843 -21.18 14.57 -22.38
CA ARG A 843 -21.28 13.94 -23.71
C ARG A 843 -20.90 12.46 -23.72
N GLY A 844 -20.39 11.92 -22.61
CA GLY A 844 -19.97 10.52 -22.53
C GLY A 844 -18.67 10.20 -23.27
N TYR A 845 -17.85 11.21 -23.58
CA TYR A 845 -16.55 11.01 -24.22
C TYR A 845 -15.55 10.30 -23.31
N VAL A 846 -15.73 10.42 -21.99
CA VAL A 846 -14.92 9.78 -20.96
C VAL A 846 -15.79 8.81 -20.12
N PRO A 847 -15.21 7.75 -19.53
CA PRO A 847 -15.95 6.83 -18.66
C PRO A 847 -16.57 7.51 -17.44
N LYS A 848 -17.81 7.16 -17.10
CA LYS A 848 -18.55 7.73 -15.95
C LYS A 848 -18.02 7.31 -14.59
N ASP A 849 -17.23 6.24 -14.55
CA ASP A 849 -16.59 5.69 -13.36
C ASP A 849 -15.15 6.19 -13.19
N ALA A 850 -14.68 7.15 -14.00
CA ALA A 850 -13.33 7.71 -13.91
C ALA A 850 -12.96 8.27 -12.52
N GLU A 851 -13.94 8.66 -11.69
CA GLU A 851 -13.74 9.11 -10.30
C GLU A 851 -13.27 7.99 -9.36
N ILE A 852 -13.55 6.72 -9.65
CA ILE A 852 -13.20 5.60 -8.77
C ILE A 852 -12.08 4.72 -9.30
N LEU A 853 -11.70 4.91 -10.57
CA LEU A 853 -10.61 4.20 -11.24
C LEU A 853 -9.29 4.91 -10.97
N ASP A 854 -8.30 4.19 -10.43
CA ASP A 854 -6.92 4.70 -10.40
C ASP A 854 -6.27 4.70 -11.79
N GLU A 855 -5.06 5.22 -11.89
CA GLU A 855 -4.32 5.43 -13.14
C GLU A 855 -4.19 4.14 -13.96
N VAL A 856 -3.97 3.01 -13.27
CA VAL A 856 -3.82 1.69 -13.87
C VAL A 856 -5.18 1.13 -14.27
N GLN A 857 -6.16 1.22 -13.38
CA GLN A 857 -7.52 0.75 -13.62
C GLN A 857 -8.18 1.48 -14.79
N ALA A 858 -7.93 2.77 -14.97
CA ALA A 858 -8.46 3.54 -16.10
C ALA A 858 -8.04 2.95 -17.46
N THR A 859 -6.83 2.38 -17.55
CA THR A 859 -6.32 1.75 -18.79
C THR A 859 -7.11 0.50 -19.21
N GLU A 860 -7.94 -0.07 -18.34
CA GLU A 860 -8.76 -1.24 -18.69
C GLU A 860 -9.71 -0.95 -19.86
N SER A 861 -10.25 0.27 -19.93
CA SER A 861 -11.10 0.68 -21.05
C SER A 861 -10.36 0.63 -22.39
N TRP A 862 -9.07 1.00 -22.39
CA TRP A 862 -8.18 0.86 -23.54
C TRP A 862 -7.88 -0.61 -23.85
N LYS A 863 -7.45 -1.39 -22.85
CA LYS A 863 -7.08 -2.80 -23.01
C LYS A 863 -8.23 -3.67 -23.52
N LEU A 864 -9.46 -3.40 -23.08
CA LEU A 864 -10.67 -4.06 -23.56
C LEU A 864 -11.08 -3.61 -24.98
N GLY A 865 -10.37 -2.66 -25.57
CA GLY A 865 -10.67 -2.11 -26.89
C GLY A 865 -11.87 -1.16 -26.91
N LYS A 866 -12.24 -0.58 -25.76
CA LYS A 866 -13.39 0.31 -25.61
C LYS A 866 -13.05 1.79 -25.68
N ALA A 867 -11.82 2.19 -25.39
CA ALA A 867 -11.36 3.58 -25.54
C ALA A 867 -10.58 3.79 -26.85
N GLY A 868 -10.83 4.92 -27.52
CA GLY A 868 -10.14 5.31 -28.75
C GLY A 868 -8.86 6.12 -28.55
N MET A 869 -8.73 6.81 -27.41
CA MET A 869 -7.57 7.63 -27.05
C MET A 869 -7.17 7.45 -25.60
N ILE A 870 -5.90 7.69 -25.30
CA ILE A 870 -5.36 7.76 -23.93
C ILE A 870 -4.09 8.62 -23.90
N VAL A 871 -3.92 9.45 -22.88
CA VAL A 871 -2.65 10.13 -22.60
C VAL A 871 -1.86 9.28 -21.61
N ALA A 872 -0.66 8.88 -21.99
CA ALA A 872 0.17 7.99 -21.20
C ALA A 872 1.66 8.22 -21.49
N PRO A 873 2.57 7.78 -20.59
CA PRO A 873 4.01 7.82 -20.82
C PRO A 873 4.41 7.17 -22.14
N LEU A 874 5.49 7.66 -22.74
CA LEU A 874 5.99 7.16 -24.03
C LEU A 874 6.33 5.66 -24.06
N TRP A 875 6.57 5.03 -22.92
CA TRP A 875 6.84 3.58 -22.78
C TRP A 875 5.55 2.76 -22.70
N ALA A 876 4.40 3.43 -22.48
CA ALA A 876 3.11 2.78 -22.25
C ALA A 876 2.64 1.96 -23.47
N ALA A 877 3.15 2.27 -24.66
CA ALA A 877 2.94 1.47 -25.87
C ALA A 877 3.39 0.01 -25.73
N GLY A 878 4.45 -0.27 -24.97
CA GLY A 878 4.84 -1.64 -24.63
C GLY A 878 3.87 -2.28 -23.64
N TRP A 879 3.61 -1.59 -22.52
CA TRP A 879 2.64 -1.97 -21.50
C TRP A 879 2.14 -0.72 -20.77
N PRO A 880 0.84 -0.59 -20.45
CA PRO A 880 -0.23 -1.57 -20.65
C PRO A 880 -0.94 -1.44 -22.01
N LEU A 881 -0.59 -0.47 -22.86
CA LEU A 881 -1.38 -0.19 -24.06
C LEU A 881 -1.25 -1.27 -25.13
N GLY A 882 -0.08 -1.93 -25.22
CA GLY A 882 0.15 -3.06 -26.11
C GLY A 882 -0.78 -4.25 -25.85
N ASP A 883 -1.26 -4.41 -24.61
CA ASP A 883 -2.15 -5.49 -24.19
C ASP A 883 -3.53 -5.44 -24.87
N VAL A 884 -3.88 -4.32 -25.52
CA VAL A 884 -5.12 -4.21 -26.32
C VAL A 884 -5.20 -5.30 -27.39
N THR A 885 -4.06 -5.74 -27.92
CA THR A 885 -3.97 -6.80 -28.94
C THR A 885 -4.41 -8.16 -28.43
N ALA A 886 -4.40 -8.39 -27.12
CA ALA A 886 -4.93 -9.63 -26.51
C ALA A 886 -6.45 -9.74 -26.66
N ASN A 887 -7.17 -8.60 -26.62
CA ASN A 887 -8.63 -8.55 -26.77
C ASN A 887 -9.08 -8.19 -28.19
N VAL A 888 -8.29 -7.36 -28.88
CA VAL A 888 -8.54 -6.90 -30.25
C VAL A 888 -7.27 -7.14 -31.10
N PRO A 889 -7.09 -8.35 -31.66
CA PRO A 889 -5.85 -8.74 -32.34
C PRO A 889 -5.41 -7.83 -33.50
N GLU A 890 -6.36 -7.18 -34.17
CA GLU A 890 -6.11 -6.28 -35.31
C GLU A 890 -5.95 -4.80 -34.89
N ALA A 891 -6.00 -4.50 -33.59
CA ALA A 891 -5.87 -3.14 -33.09
C ALA A 891 -4.52 -2.53 -33.49
N ARG A 892 -4.56 -1.30 -34.03
CA ARG A 892 -3.37 -0.53 -34.35
C ARG A 892 -3.46 0.83 -33.71
N PHE A 893 -2.44 1.24 -32.98
CA PHE A 893 -2.39 2.56 -32.36
C PHE A 893 -1.03 3.20 -32.54
N GLU A 894 -1.01 4.51 -32.42
CA GLU A 894 0.16 5.33 -32.71
C GLU A 894 0.28 6.47 -31.69
N ALA A 895 1.51 6.89 -31.41
CA ALA A 895 1.79 8.07 -30.60
C ALA A 895 1.60 9.36 -31.41
N TYR A 896 1.04 10.38 -30.78
CA TYR A 896 0.75 11.71 -31.31
C TYR A 896 1.13 12.82 -30.31
N PRO A 897 1.48 14.03 -30.79
CA PRO A 897 1.65 15.19 -29.93
C PRO A 897 0.38 15.51 -29.13
N ILE A 898 0.55 16.06 -27.93
CA ILE A 898 -0.56 16.59 -27.14
C ILE A 898 -1.21 17.75 -27.92
N PRO A 899 -2.54 17.75 -28.12
CA PRO A 899 -3.23 18.82 -28.83
C PRO A 899 -3.07 20.18 -28.16
N VAL A 900 -3.06 21.25 -28.97
CA VAL A 900 -3.05 22.63 -28.45
C VAL A 900 -4.47 23.10 -28.15
N GLY A 901 -4.61 23.96 -27.14
CA GLY A 901 -5.86 24.64 -26.86
C GLY A 901 -6.14 25.83 -27.78
N PRO A 902 -7.26 26.54 -27.60
CA PRO A 902 -7.71 27.61 -28.48
C PRO A 902 -6.73 28.80 -28.63
N SER A 903 -5.89 29.03 -27.61
CA SER A 903 -4.85 30.07 -27.62
C SER A 903 -3.51 29.61 -28.20
N GLY A 904 -3.41 28.35 -28.66
CA GLY A 904 -2.17 27.73 -29.12
C GLY A 904 -1.27 27.22 -27.98
N LEU A 905 -1.74 27.29 -26.73
CA LEU A 905 -1.04 26.75 -25.57
C LEU A 905 -1.21 25.23 -25.47
N SER A 906 -0.24 24.57 -24.86
CA SER A 906 -0.29 23.15 -24.53
C SER A 906 0.59 22.90 -23.31
N GLY A 907 0.18 21.93 -22.50
CA GLY A 907 0.90 21.49 -21.32
C GLY A 907 0.50 20.06 -21.03
N THR A 908 1.43 19.24 -20.54
CA THR A 908 1.18 17.90 -20.01
C THR A 908 2.20 17.59 -18.93
N ARG A 909 2.01 16.50 -18.19
CA ARG A 909 2.96 16.08 -17.17
C ARG A 909 4.37 15.86 -17.72
N GLY A 910 5.33 16.58 -17.12
CA GLY A 910 6.75 16.28 -17.19
C GLY A 910 7.17 15.39 -16.03
N THR A 911 8.16 14.53 -16.25
CA THR A 911 8.69 13.64 -15.21
C THR A 911 9.90 14.28 -14.52
N PRO A 912 9.99 14.23 -13.18
CA PRO A 912 11.22 14.63 -12.49
C PRO A 912 12.41 13.74 -12.88
N PRO A 913 13.65 14.24 -12.76
CA PRO A 913 14.85 13.48 -13.11
C PRO A 913 15.20 12.36 -12.10
N GLU A 914 14.39 12.17 -11.05
CA GLU A 914 14.52 11.13 -10.05
C GLU A 914 13.17 10.47 -9.71
N TYR A 915 13.18 9.18 -9.35
CA TYR A 915 11.97 8.45 -8.94
C TYR A 915 11.96 8.04 -7.46
N GLY A 916 13.04 8.30 -6.74
CA GLY A 916 13.16 7.88 -5.35
C GLY A 916 14.48 8.30 -4.72
N ALA A 917 14.74 7.82 -3.51
CA ALA A 917 16.01 8.07 -2.82
C ALA A 917 16.40 6.98 -1.84
N ILE A 918 17.69 6.95 -1.49
CA ILE A 918 18.27 6.00 -0.56
C ILE A 918 18.82 6.76 0.65
N ALA A 919 18.30 6.45 1.83
CA ALA A 919 18.79 6.99 3.09
C ALA A 919 19.71 6.00 3.82
N ILE A 920 20.72 6.54 4.48
CA ILE A 920 21.72 5.78 5.24
C ILE A 920 21.46 5.97 6.73
N ASN A 921 21.29 4.86 7.45
CA ASN A 921 21.07 4.86 8.89
C ASN A 921 22.22 5.57 9.61
N ALA A 922 21.88 6.44 10.55
CA ALA A 922 22.84 7.22 11.32
C ALA A 922 23.83 6.33 12.12
N ASN A 923 23.41 5.12 12.49
CA ASN A 923 24.20 4.15 13.24
C ASN A 923 24.98 3.16 12.36
N MET A 924 24.91 3.26 11.03
CA MET A 924 25.67 2.40 10.13
C MET A 924 27.18 2.66 10.30
N ALA A 925 27.93 1.62 10.68
CA ALA A 925 29.35 1.75 11.03
C ALA A 925 30.26 2.00 9.82
N ASN A 926 29.99 1.34 8.68
CA ASN A 926 30.84 1.33 7.48
C ASN A 926 30.04 1.74 6.22
N PRO A 927 29.65 3.02 6.07
CA PRO A 927 28.79 3.48 4.97
C PRO A 927 29.39 3.25 3.58
N GLU A 928 30.71 3.16 3.46
CA GLU A 928 31.43 2.90 2.20
C GLU A 928 31.00 1.60 1.51
N ILE A 929 30.46 0.61 2.26
CA ILE A 929 29.94 -0.65 1.70
C ILE A 929 28.82 -0.38 0.68
N PHE A 930 27.90 0.53 1.03
CA PHE A 930 26.80 0.90 0.13
C PHE A 930 27.31 1.63 -1.11
N PHE A 931 28.29 2.51 -0.96
CA PHE A 931 28.87 3.21 -2.10
C PHE A 931 29.61 2.25 -3.03
N ASN A 932 30.37 1.28 -2.51
CA ASN A 932 31.02 0.26 -3.33
C ASN A 932 30.00 -0.59 -4.11
N TYR A 933 28.86 -0.91 -3.50
CA TYR A 933 27.74 -1.54 -4.18
C TYR A 933 27.21 -0.67 -5.34
N MET A 934 26.87 0.60 -5.08
CA MET A 934 26.28 1.48 -6.10
C MET A 934 27.28 1.91 -7.18
N ASN A 935 28.56 2.07 -6.82
CA ASN A 935 29.64 2.32 -7.77
C ASN A 935 29.73 1.17 -8.78
N PHE A 936 29.64 -0.08 -8.31
CA PHE A 936 29.61 -1.23 -9.23
C PHE A 936 28.42 -1.17 -10.18
N VAL A 937 27.23 -0.82 -9.69
CA VAL A 937 26.02 -0.66 -10.52
C VAL A 937 26.22 0.42 -11.60
N TYR A 938 26.65 1.62 -11.22
CA TYR A 938 26.89 2.72 -12.17
C TYR A 938 27.99 2.37 -13.18
N ASP A 939 29.10 1.82 -12.72
CA ASP A 939 30.27 1.57 -13.55
C ASP A 939 30.04 0.40 -14.53
N ASN A 940 29.21 -0.60 -14.16
CA ASN A 940 29.04 -1.83 -14.95
C ASN A 940 27.68 -1.97 -15.64
N PHE A 941 26.58 -1.47 -15.09
CA PHE A 941 25.23 -1.74 -15.59
C PHE A 941 24.58 -0.55 -16.31
N VAL A 942 24.80 0.68 -15.84
CA VAL A 942 24.09 1.88 -16.36
C VAL A 942 24.55 2.27 -17.77
N ASP A 943 25.86 2.29 -17.99
CA ASP A 943 26.47 2.52 -19.31
C ASP A 943 27.70 1.61 -19.47
N PRO A 944 27.49 0.32 -19.78
CA PRO A 944 28.56 -0.67 -19.78
C PRO A 944 29.63 -0.35 -20.83
N PRO A 945 30.93 -0.36 -20.47
CA PRO A 945 32.01 -0.14 -21.41
C PRO A 945 32.00 -1.17 -22.56
N SER A 946 32.59 -0.80 -23.70
CA SER A 946 32.74 -1.72 -24.84
C SER A 946 33.51 -2.98 -24.42
N GLY A 947 32.93 -4.16 -24.69
CA GLY A 947 33.46 -5.45 -24.26
C GLY A 947 33.03 -5.92 -22.87
N SER A 948 32.27 -5.11 -22.12
CA SER A 948 31.69 -5.52 -20.84
C SER A 948 30.83 -6.79 -20.99
N PRO A 949 30.86 -7.73 -20.02
CA PRO A 949 29.95 -8.86 -20.01
C PRO A 949 28.49 -8.41 -19.85
N TYR A 950 28.23 -7.23 -19.29
CA TYR A 950 26.89 -6.71 -19.01
C TYR A 950 26.34 -5.80 -20.12
N ARG A 951 26.99 -5.76 -21.29
CA ARG A 951 26.62 -4.84 -22.40
C ARG A 951 25.22 -5.07 -22.97
N TRP A 952 24.65 -6.27 -22.77
CA TRP A 952 23.32 -6.63 -23.22
C TRP A 952 22.30 -6.59 -22.08
N GLY A 953 22.65 -7.14 -20.93
CA GLY A 953 21.84 -7.12 -19.73
C GLY A 953 22.65 -7.58 -18.51
N ILE A 954 21.99 -7.66 -17.36
CA ILE A 954 22.59 -8.09 -16.10
C ILE A 954 22.88 -9.59 -16.12
N ALA A 955 21.95 -10.41 -16.65
CA ALA A 955 22.08 -11.85 -16.62
C ALA A 955 21.42 -12.54 -17.82
N GLU A 956 22.24 -13.29 -18.57
CA GLU A 956 21.75 -14.16 -19.64
C GLU A 956 20.74 -15.18 -19.11
N GLY A 957 19.62 -15.35 -19.82
CA GLY A 957 18.49 -16.18 -19.40
C GLY A 957 17.52 -15.50 -18.43
N TYR A 958 17.75 -14.22 -18.10
CA TYR A 958 16.84 -13.41 -17.29
C TYR A 958 16.31 -12.23 -18.10
N ASP A 959 17.16 -11.23 -18.35
CA ASP A 959 16.79 -9.99 -19.05
C ASP A 959 17.21 -9.98 -20.53
N TYR A 960 17.97 -10.98 -20.97
CA TYR A 960 18.26 -11.20 -22.38
C TYR A 960 18.61 -12.66 -22.67
N GLY A 961 18.56 -13.04 -23.95
CA GLY A 961 18.99 -14.35 -24.45
C GLY A 961 19.62 -14.27 -25.83
N TYR A 962 19.79 -15.42 -26.46
CA TYR A 962 20.29 -15.54 -27.83
C TYR A 962 19.33 -16.38 -28.68
N GLU A 963 18.94 -15.84 -29.82
CA GLU A 963 18.21 -16.57 -30.87
C GLU A 963 19.04 -16.55 -32.15
N GLU A 964 19.30 -17.73 -32.73
CA GLU A 964 20.11 -17.90 -33.95
C GLU A 964 21.48 -17.17 -33.91
N GLY A 965 22.09 -17.05 -32.72
CA GLY A 965 23.37 -16.38 -32.51
C GLY A 965 23.29 -14.84 -32.45
N LYS A 966 22.10 -14.25 -32.49
CA LYS A 966 21.86 -12.82 -32.24
C LYS A 966 21.26 -12.62 -30.86
N VAL A 967 21.61 -11.50 -30.22
CA VAL A 967 21.01 -11.12 -28.93
C VAL A 967 19.52 -10.84 -29.13
N THR A 968 18.70 -11.30 -28.18
CA THR A 968 17.26 -11.02 -28.13
C THR A 968 16.84 -10.62 -26.72
N PHE A 969 15.81 -9.78 -26.67
CA PHE A 969 15.15 -9.31 -25.46
C PHE A 969 13.67 -9.70 -25.42
N LEU A 970 13.20 -10.44 -26.44
CA LEU A 970 11.81 -10.88 -26.52
C LEU A 970 11.54 -11.97 -25.49
N GLU A 971 10.50 -11.79 -24.67
CA GLU A 971 10.22 -12.66 -23.54
C GLU A 971 10.06 -14.14 -23.93
N SER A 972 9.41 -14.39 -25.07
CA SER A 972 9.19 -15.75 -25.60
C SER A 972 10.48 -16.45 -26.06
N GLN A 973 11.56 -15.70 -26.23
CA GLN A 973 12.85 -16.19 -26.73
C GLN A 973 13.92 -16.25 -25.64
N VAL A 974 13.64 -15.73 -24.44
CA VAL A 974 14.53 -15.89 -23.28
C VAL A 974 14.29 -17.28 -22.67
N PRO A 975 15.33 -18.13 -22.53
CA PRO A 975 15.18 -19.47 -21.96
C PRO A 975 14.61 -19.46 -20.54
N GLY A 976 13.50 -20.17 -20.31
CA GLY A 976 12.79 -20.14 -19.02
C GLY A 976 11.91 -18.91 -18.81
N GLY A 977 11.72 -18.10 -19.87
CA GLY A 977 10.96 -16.84 -19.95
C GLY A 977 11.80 -15.61 -19.59
N PHE A 978 11.18 -14.43 -19.54
CA PHE A 978 11.80 -13.19 -19.02
C PHE A 978 11.64 -13.01 -17.50
N ALA A 979 12.66 -12.48 -16.82
CA ALA A 979 12.55 -11.89 -15.48
C ALA A 979 13.55 -10.74 -15.41
N ASP A 980 13.17 -9.59 -14.85
CA ASP A 980 14.01 -8.40 -14.83
C ASP A 980 14.84 -8.29 -13.53
N PRO A 981 16.15 -8.63 -13.54
CA PRO A 981 16.97 -8.54 -12.34
C PRO A 981 17.22 -7.10 -11.91
N GLN A 982 16.98 -6.10 -12.77
CA GLN A 982 17.16 -4.69 -12.43
C GLN A 982 16.28 -4.30 -11.24
N LYS A 983 15.11 -4.95 -11.08
CA LYS A 983 14.19 -4.74 -9.96
C LYS A 983 14.69 -5.31 -8.62
N TYR A 984 15.75 -6.13 -8.60
CA TYR A 984 16.31 -6.67 -7.35
C TYR A 984 17.36 -5.74 -6.72
N LEU A 985 17.73 -4.65 -7.39
CA LEU A 985 18.72 -3.70 -6.90
C LEU A 985 18.21 -2.93 -5.65
N LEU A 986 19.13 -2.48 -4.79
CA LEU A 986 18.79 -1.59 -3.66
C LEU A 986 18.12 -0.28 -4.09
N SER A 987 18.38 0.16 -5.33
CA SER A 987 17.72 1.30 -5.97
C SER A 987 16.30 0.99 -6.48
N LEU A 988 15.78 -0.23 -6.29
CA LEU A 988 14.46 -0.70 -6.78
C LEU A 988 14.33 -0.86 -8.30
N SER A 989 15.10 -0.11 -9.10
CA SER A 989 15.34 -0.38 -10.51
C SER A 989 16.78 0.01 -10.89
N LEU A 990 17.16 -0.19 -12.15
CA LEU A 990 18.45 0.30 -12.64
C LEU A 990 18.43 1.83 -12.71
N PRO A 991 19.28 2.54 -11.96
CA PRO A 991 19.35 3.99 -12.05
C PRO A 991 19.90 4.42 -13.42
N SER A 992 19.64 5.66 -13.81
CA SER A 992 20.04 6.18 -15.11
C SER A 992 21.08 7.29 -15.01
N VAL A 993 21.61 7.67 -16.17
CA VAL A 993 22.29 8.95 -16.40
C VAL A 993 21.28 9.82 -17.17
N PRO A 994 20.88 10.99 -16.66
CA PRO A 994 19.71 11.72 -17.15
C PRO A 994 19.61 11.86 -18.67
N ASN A 995 20.67 12.30 -19.35
CA ASN A 995 20.64 12.52 -20.80
C ASN A 995 21.12 11.32 -21.64
N LEU A 996 21.49 10.19 -21.04
CA LEU A 996 22.07 9.06 -21.76
C LEU A 996 21.06 8.40 -22.70
N LEU A 997 19.83 8.21 -22.22
CA LEU A 997 18.79 7.56 -23.00
C LEU A 997 18.35 8.42 -24.18
N SER A 998 18.03 9.71 -23.98
CA SER A 998 17.66 10.62 -25.08
C SER A 998 18.74 10.69 -26.16
N GLN A 999 20.02 10.80 -25.76
CA GLN A 999 21.13 10.74 -26.72
C GLN A 999 21.20 9.42 -27.50
N SER A 1000 20.87 8.30 -26.86
CA SER A 1000 20.79 6.99 -27.50
C SER A 1000 19.66 6.93 -28.51
N ILE A 1001 18.46 7.38 -28.13
CA ILE A 1001 17.29 7.42 -29.01
C ILE A 1001 17.53 8.36 -30.21
N ALA A 1002 18.13 9.54 -30.00
CA ALA A 1002 18.51 10.44 -31.08
C ALA A 1002 19.49 9.79 -32.09
N ARG A 1003 20.46 8.98 -31.64
CA ARG A 1003 21.35 8.20 -32.51
C ARG A 1003 20.62 7.09 -33.27
N ILE A 1004 19.65 6.43 -32.62
CA ILE A 1004 18.81 5.40 -33.25
C ILE A 1004 17.95 6.04 -34.36
N ASN A 1005 17.27 7.14 -34.06
CA ASN A 1005 16.37 7.85 -34.97
C ASN A 1005 17.11 8.47 -36.17
N SER A 1006 18.32 8.98 -35.97
CA SER A 1006 19.15 9.53 -37.06
C SER A 1006 19.80 8.47 -37.95
N GLY A 1007 19.73 7.18 -37.58
CA GLY A 1007 20.39 6.10 -38.32
C GLY A 1007 21.92 6.18 -38.26
N ALA A 1008 22.48 6.73 -37.17
CA ALA A 1008 23.92 6.90 -37.01
C ALA A 1008 24.68 5.57 -37.22
N SER A 1009 25.78 5.60 -37.98
CA SER A 1009 26.54 4.38 -38.34
C SER A 1009 27.41 3.83 -37.20
N ASN A 1010 27.63 4.60 -36.14
CA ASN A 1010 28.47 4.29 -34.99
C ASN A 1010 27.66 3.88 -33.74
N GLN A 1011 26.63 3.06 -33.90
CA GLN A 1011 25.78 2.62 -32.79
C GLN A 1011 26.58 1.85 -31.73
N THR A 1012 26.41 2.21 -30.47
CA THR A 1012 26.96 1.51 -29.30
C THR A 1012 26.13 0.28 -28.96
N SER A 1013 26.63 -0.61 -28.09
CA SER A 1013 25.81 -1.73 -27.57
C SER A 1013 24.56 -1.24 -26.84
N TYR A 1014 24.65 -0.10 -26.15
CA TYR A 1014 23.51 0.56 -25.51
C TYR A 1014 22.46 1.02 -26.53
N ASP A 1015 22.89 1.61 -27.65
CA ASP A 1015 21.97 2.01 -28.74
C ASP A 1015 21.28 0.79 -29.36
N ILE A 1016 22.01 -0.30 -29.59
CA ILE A 1016 21.43 -1.54 -30.14
C ILE A 1016 20.43 -2.15 -29.15
N LYS A 1017 20.77 -2.20 -27.86
CA LYS A 1017 19.86 -2.67 -26.80
C LYS A 1017 18.56 -1.87 -26.79
N ASN A 1018 18.65 -0.54 -26.74
CA ASN A 1018 17.49 0.33 -26.67
C ASN A 1018 16.62 0.31 -27.93
N LYS A 1019 17.21 0.03 -29.10
CA LYS A 1019 16.49 -0.19 -30.35
C LYS A 1019 15.70 -1.50 -30.36
N LEU A 1020 16.22 -2.55 -29.72
CA LEU A 1020 15.56 -3.86 -29.67
C LEU A 1020 14.49 -3.95 -28.57
N LEU A 1021 14.65 -3.20 -27.48
CA LEU A 1021 13.69 -3.17 -26.37
C LEU A 1021 12.42 -2.36 -26.65
N ARG A 1022 12.46 -1.43 -27.62
CA ARG A 1022 11.38 -0.49 -27.86
C ARG A 1022 10.57 -0.83 -29.10
N THR A 1023 9.27 -0.70 -28.96
CA THR A 1023 8.30 -0.73 -30.07
C THR A 1023 8.48 0.50 -30.97
N PRO A 1024 8.04 0.42 -32.25
CA PRO A 1024 8.02 1.57 -33.14
C PRO A 1024 7.24 2.77 -32.57
N GLN A 1025 6.16 2.51 -31.84
CA GLN A 1025 5.32 3.52 -31.20
C GLN A 1025 6.06 4.26 -30.09
N GLU A 1026 6.87 3.56 -29.27
CA GLU A 1026 7.72 4.20 -28.26
C GLU A 1026 8.77 5.10 -28.91
N LEU A 1027 9.44 4.62 -29.98
CA LEU A 1027 10.45 5.42 -30.70
C LEU A 1027 9.84 6.68 -31.33
N LYS A 1028 8.60 6.59 -31.83
CA LYS A 1028 7.85 7.75 -32.32
C LYS A 1028 7.46 8.69 -31.18
N GLY A 1029 7.04 8.15 -30.03
CA GLY A 1029 6.79 8.93 -28.82
C GLY A 1029 8.00 9.75 -28.39
N TRP A 1030 9.19 9.15 -28.41
CA TRP A 1030 10.44 9.89 -28.17
C TRP A 1030 10.67 11.04 -29.15
N GLN A 1031 10.43 10.84 -30.45
CA GLN A 1031 10.58 11.92 -31.44
C GLN A 1031 9.63 13.09 -31.14
N ILE A 1032 8.39 12.79 -30.73
CA ILE A 1032 7.41 13.81 -30.34
C ILE A 1032 7.91 14.58 -29.12
N VAL A 1033 8.35 13.87 -28.08
CA VAL A 1033 8.81 14.43 -26.82
C VAL A 1033 10.05 15.32 -27.02
N GLU A 1034 11.01 14.88 -27.84
CA GLU A 1034 12.21 15.65 -28.18
C GLU A 1034 11.91 16.87 -29.06
N SER A 1035 10.87 16.82 -29.90
CA SER A 1035 10.54 17.92 -30.81
C SER A 1035 9.93 19.14 -30.11
N ASN A 1036 9.31 18.94 -28.94
CA ASN A 1036 8.67 20.02 -28.19
C ASN A 1036 8.78 19.83 -26.67
N PRO A 1037 9.97 20.02 -26.08
CA PRO A 1037 10.18 19.82 -24.65
C PRO A 1037 9.40 20.79 -23.76
N SER A 1038 8.98 21.94 -24.30
CA SER A 1038 8.30 23.01 -23.52
C SER A 1038 6.89 22.68 -23.04
N VAL A 1039 6.26 21.66 -23.64
CA VAL A 1039 4.92 21.17 -23.27
C VAL A 1039 4.96 20.41 -21.95
N TYR A 1040 6.09 19.81 -21.59
CA TYR A 1040 6.21 19.02 -20.36
C TYR A 1040 6.45 19.92 -19.16
N LYS A 1041 5.49 19.95 -18.24
CA LYS A 1041 5.54 20.76 -17.03
C LYS A 1041 5.87 19.90 -15.82
N THR A 1042 6.90 20.30 -15.08
CA THR A 1042 7.30 19.68 -13.81
C THR A 1042 7.00 20.65 -12.67
N ASP A 1043 6.76 20.11 -11.48
CA ASP A 1043 6.60 20.93 -10.28
C ASP A 1043 7.88 21.73 -9.98
N ALA A 1044 7.77 23.05 -9.94
CA ALA A 1044 8.88 23.94 -9.61
C ALA A 1044 9.19 23.94 -8.10
N PHE A 1045 8.23 23.54 -7.25
CA PHE A 1045 8.46 23.31 -5.83
C PHE A 1045 8.91 21.86 -5.59
N THR A 1046 10.22 21.64 -5.68
CA THR A 1046 10.84 20.33 -5.42
C THR A 1046 11.31 20.16 -3.98
N GLY A 1047 10.95 21.06 -3.06
CA GLY A 1047 11.40 21.04 -1.68
C GLY A 1047 10.67 20.03 -0.79
N ALA A 1048 11.15 19.88 0.45
CA ALA A 1048 10.39 19.19 1.48
C ALA A 1048 9.12 20.00 1.86
N PRO A 1049 7.99 19.35 2.21
CA PRO A 1049 6.78 20.01 2.66
C PRO A 1049 7.06 21.08 3.69
N THR A 1050 6.50 22.26 3.45
CA THR A 1050 6.63 23.39 4.35
C THR A 1050 5.92 23.10 5.68
N PRO A 1051 6.25 23.80 6.78
CA PRO A 1051 5.59 23.60 8.07
C PRO A 1051 4.06 23.77 8.02
N THR A 1052 3.55 24.60 7.11
CA THR A 1052 2.11 24.77 6.91
C THR A 1052 1.53 23.64 6.05
N MET A 1053 2.21 23.22 4.97
CA MET A 1053 1.81 22.04 4.19
C MET A 1053 1.65 20.79 5.06
N GLU A 1054 2.56 20.53 6.00
CA GLU A 1054 2.46 19.35 6.89
C GLU A 1054 1.22 19.36 7.80
N LYS A 1055 0.66 20.54 8.10
CA LYS A 1055 -0.49 20.65 9.02
C LYS A 1055 -1.82 20.56 8.29
N ILE A 1056 -1.89 21.13 7.09
CA ILE A 1056 -3.16 21.36 6.38
C ILE A 1056 -3.10 21.10 4.87
N GLY A 1057 -1.94 20.79 4.30
CA GLY A 1057 -1.74 20.59 2.85
C GLY A 1057 -2.67 19.52 2.28
N ASP A 1058 -2.63 18.30 2.82
CA ASP A 1058 -3.50 17.20 2.38
C ASP A 1058 -4.99 17.58 2.43
N ALA A 1059 -5.41 18.33 3.46
CA ALA A 1059 -6.80 18.78 3.60
C ALA A 1059 -7.16 19.89 2.60
N LEU A 1060 -6.20 20.71 2.17
CA LEU A 1060 -6.37 21.72 1.14
C LEU A 1060 -6.43 21.09 -0.25
N ASP A 1061 -5.58 20.10 -0.52
CA ASP A 1061 -5.55 19.35 -1.78
C ASP A 1061 -6.84 18.54 -1.93
N GLU A 1062 -7.28 17.83 -0.88
CA GLU A 1062 -8.57 17.12 -0.87
C GLU A 1062 -9.75 18.08 -1.07
N LEU A 1063 -9.72 19.26 -0.43
CA LEU A 1063 -10.74 20.30 -0.58
C LEU A 1063 -10.86 20.77 -2.04
N LEU A 1064 -9.72 21.04 -2.70
CA LEU A 1064 -9.71 21.47 -4.10
C LEU A 1064 -10.15 20.34 -5.04
N HIS A 1065 -9.58 19.14 -4.87
CA HIS A 1065 -9.87 17.97 -5.72
C HIS A 1065 -11.34 17.57 -5.68
N ASP A 1066 -11.93 17.45 -4.48
CA ASP A 1066 -13.36 17.11 -4.29
C ASP A 1066 -14.27 18.16 -4.95
N ALA A 1067 -13.98 19.45 -4.78
CA ALA A 1067 -14.76 20.52 -5.41
C ALA A 1067 -14.64 20.50 -6.95
N MET A 1068 -13.43 20.31 -7.48
CA MET A 1068 -13.19 20.19 -8.92
C MET A 1068 -13.91 18.98 -9.52
N LEU A 1069 -13.88 17.82 -8.86
CA LEU A 1069 -14.62 16.62 -9.26
C LEU A 1069 -16.13 16.87 -9.28
N LYS A 1070 -16.70 17.46 -8.23
CA LYS A 1070 -18.12 17.79 -8.18
C LYS A 1070 -18.55 18.71 -9.32
N ILE A 1071 -17.70 19.65 -9.73
CA ILE A 1071 -17.95 20.50 -10.90
C ILE A 1071 -17.95 19.66 -12.19
N VAL A 1072 -16.95 18.80 -12.39
CA VAL A 1072 -16.84 17.92 -13.58
C VAL A 1072 -18.05 16.99 -13.71
N TYR A 1073 -18.53 16.42 -12.61
CA TYR A 1073 -19.71 15.56 -12.58
C TYR A 1073 -21.05 16.32 -12.56
N GLY A 1074 -21.02 17.65 -12.63
CA GLY A 1074 -22.22 18.49 -12.66
C GLY A 1074 -23.00 18.52 -11.34
N GLN A 1075 -22.40 18.05 -10.24
CA GLN A 1075 -22.97 18.11 -8.89
C GLN A 1075 -22.92 19.53 -8.32
N GLU A 1076 -21.94 20.33 -8.73
CA GLU A 1076 -21.80 21.74 -8.38
C GLU A 1076 -21.68 22.65 -9.61
N HIS A 1077 -22.08 23.92 -9.45
CA HIS A 1077 -21.92 24.94 -10.49
C HIS A 1077 -20.47 25.43 -10.57
N LEU A 1078 -20.01 25.87 -11.74
CA LEU A 1078 -18.63 26.34 -11.96
C LEU A 1078 -18.22 27.50 -11.04
N SER A 1079 -19.18 28.31 -10.59
CA SER A 1079 -18.94 29.39 -9.62
C SER A 1079 -18.47 28.89 -8.24
N SER A 1080 -18.67 27.61 -7.92
CA SER A 1080 -18.20 27.03 -6.66
C SER A 1080 -16.67 26.91 -6.61
N PHE A 1081 -16.01 26.91 -7.77
CA PHE A 1081 -14.55 26.98 -7.87
C PHE A 1081 -14.00 28.22 -7.16
N ASP A 1082 -14.65 29.37 -7.30
CA ASP A 1082 -14.19 30.61 -6.66
C ASP A 1082 -14.33 30.58 -5.15
N LEU A 1083 -15.40 29.95 -4.68
CA LEU A 1083 -15.66 29.80 -3.26
C LEU A 1083 -14.63 28.86 -2.63
N VAL A 1084 -14.26 27.77 -3.32
CA VAL A 1084 -13.25 26.84 -2.80
C VAL A 1084 -11.85 27.44 -2.87
N VAL A 1085 -11.50 28.19 -3.92
CA VAL A 1085 -10.21 28.91 -4.01
C VAL A 1085 -10.10 29.98 -2.91
N ALA A 1086 -11.14 30.80 -2.72
CA ALA A 1086 -11.17 31.76 -1.61
C ALA A 1086 -10.99 31.06 -0.26
N ARG A 1087 -11.64 29.90 -0.06
CA ARG A 1087 -11.49 29.10 1.15
C ARG A 1087 -10.09 28.50 1.29
N TRP A 1088 -9.44 28.10 0.20
CA TRP A 1088 -8.05 27.61 0.19
C TRP A 1088 -7.10 28.69 0.71
N HIS A 1089 -7.25 29.94 0.24
CA HIS A 1089 -6.50 31.08 0.75
C HIS A 1089 -6.76 31.31 2.26
N GLU A 1090 -8.04 31.36 2.67
CA GLU A 1090 -8.45 31.57 4.07
C GLU A 1090 -7.91 30.50 5.04
N LEU A 1091 -7.84 29.24 4.60
CA LEU A 1091 -7.42 28.12 5.43
C LEU A 1091 -5.91 28.01 5.61
N GLY A 1092 -5.11 28.76 4.83
CA GLY A 1092 -3.65 28.83 4.98
C GLY A 1092 -2.86 28.66 3.68
N GLY A 1093 -3.52 28.60 2.52
CA GLY A 1093 -2.86 28.52 1.23
C GLY A 1093 -1.90 29.68 0.95
N ASP A 1094 -2.26 30.91 1.35
CA ASP A 1094 -1.35 32.07 1.24
C ASP A 1094 -0.05 31.87 2.01
N LYS A 1095 -0.14 31.25 3.19
CA LYS A 1095 1.04 30.97 4.01
C LYS A 1095 1.92 29.90 3.39
N ILE A 1096 1.32 28.90 2.74
CA ILE A 1096 2.05 27.90 1.96
C ILE A 1096 2.78 28.58 0.79
N THR A 1097 2.10 29.45 0.04
CA THR A 1097 2.70 30.20 -1.07
C THR A 1097 3.90 31.05 -0.62
N GLU A 1098 3.80 31.72 0.53
CA GLU A 1098 4.91 32.47 1.12
C GLU A 1098 6.10 31.54 1.44
N GLU A 1099 5.85 30.44 2.16
CA GLU A 1099 6.89 29.47 2.56
C GLU A 1099 7.58 28.80 1.35
N VAL A 1100 6.82 28.48 0.30
CA VAL A 1100 7.33 27.93 -0.96
C VAL A 1100 8.24 28.94 -1.67
N ASN A 1101 7.85 30.21 -1.73
CA ASN A 1101 8.66 31.26 -2.35
C ASN A 1101 9.90 31.61 -1.51
N GLU A 1102 9.83 31.55 -0.17
CA GLU A 1102 11.00 31.66 0.70
C GLU A 1102 12.02 30.54 0.41
N TRP A 1103 11.54 29.30 0.28
CA TRP A 1103 12.37 28.17 -0.13
C TRP A 1103 12.98 28.40 -1.52
N TYR A 1104 12.18 28.83 -2.49
CA TYR A 1104 12.64 29.04 -3.87
C TYR A 1104 13.73 30.12 -3.96
N THR A 1105 13.51 31.23 -3.25
CA THR A 1105 14.49 32.32 -3.10
C THR A 1105 15.79 31.83 -2.46
N SER A 1106 15.70 30.92 -1.47
CA SER A 1106 16.87 30.38 -0.77
C SER A 1106 17.80 29.56 -1.67
N LEU A 1107 17.29 29.01 -2.78
CA LEU A 1107 18.09 28.31 -3.79
C LEU A 1107 18.83 29.26 -4.73
N GLY A 1108 18.60 30.59 -4.63
CA GLY A 1108 19.18 31.58 -5.53
C GLY A 1108 18.56 31.55 -6.94
N LYS A 1109 17.29 31.12 -7.04
CA LYS A 1109 16.54 30.98 -8.31
C LYS A 1109 15.66 32.21 -8.68
N ASN A 1110 15.86 33.36 -8.01
CA ASN A 1110 15.18 34.63 -8.33
C ASN A 1110 16.00 35.55 -9.24
#